data_AF-A0A4Z0QTZ8-F1
#
_entry.id   AF-A0A4Z0QTZ8-F1
#
_cell.length_a   1.000
_cell.length_b   1.000
_cell.length_c   1.000
_cell.angle_alpha   90.00
_cell.angle_beta   90.00
_cell.angle_gamma   90.00
#
_symmetry.space_group_name_H-M   'P 1'
#
loop_
_entity.id
_entity.type
_entity.pdbx_description
1 polymer ?
#
loop_
_entity_poly.entity_id
_entity_poly.type
_entity_poly.pdbx_seq_one_letter_code
_entity_poly.pdbx_strand_id
1 'polypeptide(L)'
;MSILRLVIPMESKCHRRKPSNNEIPEISNSLTCETVEGTVKGLALLMVQPYGYSWTPVTFKGNTRNNKGFLKQQLFALDFDNGITLKETIERCKQNNINPAFAYTTFSSIKNNKFRVVFVLEHEVTDVRVRNLIQLALMKIFPECDNACKDPSRLFFGGKELIYCDYDATISIPELIDNMVIYINSQDKNNNSSRTITNFCKSVGVNMVNGLPDIKYLEDDDVYSDNDVINASPIIYYRTCGNNVKKVYHIIFSKETITSPEKKNFNVTNIRVPRTKVTRNYNWNELEDNCKLFKEYMDGSYWAYHPELFGMATNLLAIECGREKLSEGLAKNKEYDINKWNATFTYINKRNYAPQRCANFCPFKDECEHGINMVLQGKIPRGQINVYEQADLISLKDAETKLFEIYKEIQDKGEVGKIYCLKASTGIGKTELYLDAKDTTIAQPTHKLKAEVSKRCLEVGNDVAVTPELPKTIPARDKKIIDHYYSIGAYTEATLYITKLAEKYPELGQYLIEMEEALKAVGTLLTTHQKLMFLPPVSYNETVIIDEDIFRTIFPINSVDMADLKSLEKEIFLEDDTQEIIDNLLKLVGQGKTNIVYEMPNNLLKGNTKVYKSVITNSKINTNILGFFGCTHFIKYFTDDKKEIIKFVSKRELPLNKKIIIMSATMNEQICKLAFGDRMVWYDIGEIELKGKIIQYPQKSFSRTQVKSNEKLLDMARGIIGDMSIITYKSLKEELSPVATYGSTEGLDAFSGRDIAVVGTPNVNPIAYLLYAHVLGLKTDSNDWEMTYTKIERNGFEYYFYTYDEPLLRVIQMYLIESDLLQAIGRARILRNDCTVIVLSNLPVPQAEFKYLTKEEWEMAYLKGKNHSQK
;
A
#
# COMPACT_ATOMS: atom_id res chain seq x y z
N MET A 1 26.19 -4.59 25.19
CA MET A 1 25.06 -5.08 26.00
C MET A 1 25.32 -4.68 27.45
N SER A 2 24.34 -4.04 28.10
CA SER A 2 24.38 -3.77 29.54
C SER A 2 24.33 -5.09 30.31
N ILE A 3 25.26 -5.30 31.24
CA ILE A 3 25.25 -6.50 32.09
C ILE A 3 24.09 -6.38 33.09
N LEU A 4 23.14 -7.33 33.06
CA LEU A 4 21.99 -7.35 33.98
C LEU A 4 22.47 -7.46 35.43
N ARG A 5 22.04 -6.50 36.27
CA ARG A 5 22.26 -6.50 37.72
C ARG A 5 20.93 -6.68 38.44
N LEU A 6 20.94 -7.50 39.48
CA LEU A 6 19.78 -7.84 40.29
C LEU A 6 20.04 -7.43 41.75
N VAL A 7 18.98 -7.04 42.46
CA VAL A 7 18.99 -6.82 43.90
C VAL A 7 18.18 -7.92 44.55
N ILE A 8 18.81 -8.77 45.35
CA ILE A 8 18.14 -9.90 46.02
C ILE A 8 18.44 -9.93 47.50
N PRO A 9 17.46 -10.31 48.36
CA PRO A 9 17.77 -10.57 49.75
C PRO A 9 18.61 -11.83 49.91
N MET A 10 19.78 -11.66 50.48
CA MET A 10 20.80 -12.69 50.64
C MET A 10 21.57 -12.44 51.94
N GLU A 11 21.80 -13.52 52.68
CA GLU A 11 22.50 -13.48 53.96
C GLU A 11 24.00 -13.22 53.74
N SER A 12 24.62 -12.44 54.61
CA SER A 12 26.07 -12.17 54.58
C SER A 12 26.95 -13.25 55.25
N LYS A 13 26.35 -14.25 55.92
CA LYS A 13 27.06 -15.30 56.66
C LYS A 13 27.34 -16.53 55.79
N CYS A 14 28.60 -16.98 55.80
CA CYS A 14 29.03 -18.17 55.07
C CYS A 14 28.50 -19.47 55.72
N HIS A 15 27.98 -20.39 54.90
CA HIS A 15 27.55 -21.72 55.32
C HIS A 15 28.27 -22.81 54.52
N ARG A 16 28.89 -23.76 55.23
CA ARG A 16 29.52 -24.95 54.63
C ARG A 16 28.64 -26.21 54.72
N ARG A 17 27.54 -26.13 55.45
CA ARG A 17 26.57 -27.21 55.66
C ARG A 17 25.16 -26.61 55.68
N LYS A 18 24.14 -27.47 55.57
CA LYS A 18 22.75 -27.04 55.75
C LYS A 18 22.57 -26.44 57.16
N PRO A 19 22.01 -25.23 57.29
CA PRO A 19 21.70 -24.64 58.60
C PRO A 19 20.79 -25.54 59.44
N SER A 20 21.02 -25.58 60.74
CA SER A 20 20.20 -26.30 61.72
C SER A 20 18.90 -25.54 62.01
N ASN A 21 17.89 -26.24 62.56
CA ASN A 21 16.57 -25.64 62.82
C ASN A 21 16.62 -24.38 63.70
N ASN A 22 17.60 -24.27 64.59
CA ASN A 22 17.78 -23.11 65.47
C ASN A 22 18.38 -21.90 64.74
N GLU A 23 19.09 -22.10 63.63
CA GLU A 23 19.70 -21.03 62.82
C GLU A 23 18.71 -20.43 61.82
N ILE A 24 17.65 -21.15 61.44
CA ILE A 24 16.67 -20.71 60.43
C ILE A 24 15.96 -19.39 60.80
N PRO A 25 15.52 -19.15 62.05
CA PRO A 25 14.90 -17.88 62.44
C PRO A 25 15.85 -16.68 62.27
N GLU A 26 17.13 -16.84 62.62
CA GLU A 26 18.14 -15.79 62.46
C GLU A 26 18.35 -15.44 60.98
N ILE A 27 18.51 -16.48 60.14
CA ILE A 27 18.60 -16.34 58.68
C ILE A 27 17.34 -15.67 58.11
N SER A 28 16.17 -16.03 58.63
CA SER A 28 14.92 -15.43 58.18
C SER A 28 14.83 -13.94 58.48
N ASN A 29 15.42 -13.48 59.58
CA ASN A 29 15.42 -12.08 59.99
C ASN A 29 16.49 -11.27 59.25
N SER A 30 17.66 -11.85 58.93
CA SER A 30 18.67 -11.12 58.14
C SER A 30 18.17 -10.82 56.72
N LEU A 31 17.45 -11.76 56.11
CA LEU A 31 16.90 -11.63 54.76
C LEU A 31 15.75 -10.61 54.62
N THR A 32 15.27 -10.00 55.71
CA THR A 32 14.31 -8.90 55.64
C THR A 32 14.99 -7.52 55.62
N CYS A 33 16.27 -7.46 55.95
CA CYS A 33 17.04 -6.22 56.11
C CYS A 33 18.27 -6.15 55.18
N GLU A 34 18.82 -7.29 54.74
CA GLU A 34 20.02 -7.38 53.91
C GLU A 34 19.64 -7.68 52.44
N THR A 35 20.10 -6.84 51.52
CA THR A 35 20.06 -7.11 50.08
C THR A 35 21.45 -7.02 49.46
N VAL A 36 21.70 -7.84 48.45
CA VAL A 36 22.94 -7.84 47.67
C VAL A 36 22.60 -7.46 46.24
N GLU A 37 23.28 -6.42 45.74
CA GLU A 37 23.26 -6.07 44.33
C GLU A 37 24.44 -6.75 43.62
N GLY A 38 24.16 -7.44 42.51
CA GLY A 38 25.22 -8.09 41.74
C GLY A 38 24.77 -8.55 40.35
N THR A 39 25.73 -8.97 39.54
CA THR A 39 25.44 -9.65 38.28
C THR A 39 24.86 -11.04 38.56
N VAL A 40 24.12 -11.62 37.61
CA VAL A 40 23.56 -12.99 37.74
C VAL A 40 24.67 -13.99 38.11
N LYS A 41 25.83 -13.90 37.44
CA LYS A 41 27.02 -14.70 37.75
C LYS A 41 27.53 -14.49 39.17
N GLY A 42 27.65 -13.23 39.62
CA GLY A 42 28.13 -12.89 40.95
C GLY A 42 27.24 -13.46 42.05
N LEU A 43 25.93 -13.28 41.91
CA LEU A 43 24.93 -13.81 42.85
C LEU A 43 24.94 -15.34 42.88
N ALA A 44 25.04 -16.00 41.72
CA ALA A 44 25.13 -17.46 41.65
C ALA A 44 26.36 -18.03 42.38
N LEU A 45 27.51 -17.34 42.31
CA LEU A 45 28.73 -17.74 43.02
C LEU A 45 28.62 -17.59 44.54
N LEU A 46 27.86 -16.60 45.03
CA LEU A 46 27.61 -16.42 46.46
C LEU A 46 26.70 -17.51 47.05
N MET A 47 25.81 -18.10 46.23
CA MET A 47 24.91 -19.18 46.66
C MET A 47 25.62 -20.52 46.89
N VAL A 48 26.85 -20.72 46.40
CA VAL A 48 27.59 -21.99 46.47
C VAL A 48 28.87 -21.86 47.29
N GLN A 49 29.53 -22.97 47.62
CA GLN A 49 30.78 -22.93 48.38
C GLN A 49 31.88 -22.16 47.60
N PRO A 50 32.75 -21.39 48.29
CA PRO A 50 32.98 -21.36 49.74
C PRO A 50 31.99 -20.52 50.58
N TYR A 51 31.09 -19.77 49.94
CA TYR A 51 30.15 -18.86 50.62
C TYR A 51 28.88 -19.58 51.10
N GLY A 52 28.13 -20.19 50.18
CA GLY A 52 26.94 -20.97 50.50
C GLY A 52 25.80 -20.14 51.11
N TYR A 53 25.64 -18.89 50.68
CA TYR A 53 24.69 -17.95 51.28
C TYR A 53 23.23 -18.38 51.06
N SER A 54 22.45 -18.29 52.14
CA SER A 54 20.99 -18.45 52.07
C SER A 54 20.36 -17.21 51.46
N TRP A 55 19.28 -17.38 50.72
CA TRP A 55 18.65 -16.29 49.97
C TRP A 55 17.16 -16.53 49.79
N THR A 56 16.45 -15.48 49.43
CA THR A 56 15.04 -15.57 49.03
C THR A 56 14.83 -14.78 47.74
N PRO A 57 14.01 -15.28 46.80
CA PRO A 57 13.78 -14.58 45.53
C PRO A 57 12.96 -13.29 45.69
N VAL A 58 12.26 -13.13 46.81
CA VAL A 58 11.32 -12.02 47.04
C VAL A 58 11.94 -10.96 47.94
N THR A 59 11.83 -9.69 47.54
CA THR A 59 12.03 -8.55 48.43
C THR A 59 10.73 -8.24 49.16
N PHE A 60 10.81 -7.97 50.47
CA PHE A 60 9.65 -7.71 51.32
C PHE A 60 9.54 -6.24 51.74
N LYS A 61 8.31 -5.78 52.00
CA LYS A 61 7.99 -4.49 52.61
C LYS A 61 8.03 -4.63 54.13
N GLY A 62 8.94 -3.89 54.77
CA GLY A 62 9.16 -3.94 56.22
C GLY A 62 10.03 -5.12 56.66
N ASN A 63 10.16 -5.32 57.97
CA ASN A 63 11.20 -6.20 58.55
C ASN A 63 10.74 -7.64 58.78
N THR A 64 9.67 -8.12 58.13
CA THR A 64 9.14 -9.48 58.34
C THR A 64 8.94 -10.23 57.02
N ARG A 65 9.51 -11.43 56.93
CA ARG A 65 9.38 -12.33 55.78
C ARG A 65 8.01 -13.00 55.79
N ASN A 66 7.03 -12.38 55.14
CA ASN A 66 5.69 -12.92 55.03
C ASN A 66 5.04 -12.56 53.68
N ASN A 67 4.02 -13.32 53.29
CA ASN A 67 3.36 -13.17 51.99
C ASN A 67 2.60 -11.83 51.84
N LYS A 68 2.17 -11.20 52.94
CA LYS A 68 1.50 -9.88 52.91
C LYS A 68 2.48 -8.76 52.59
N GLY A 69 3.76 -8.96 52.88
CA GLY A 69 4.84 -8.02 52.62
C GLY A 69 5.46 -8.15 51.23
N PHE A 70 4.89 -8.86 50.26
CA PHE A 70 5.49 -8.96 48.92
C PHE A 70 5.72 -7.56 48.31
N LEU A 71 6.97 -7.23 47.94
CA LEU A 71 7.31 -5.98 47.27
C LEU A 71 7.67 -6.20 45.81
N LYS A 72 8.65 -7.07 45.54
CA LYS A 72 9.10 -7.41 44.19
C LYS A 72 9.88 -8.72 44.11
N GLN A 73 9.95 -9.33 42.92
CA GLN A 73 10.70 -10.55 42.62
C GLN A 73 11.17 -10.55 41.16
N GLN A 74 12.40 -11.01 40.89
CA GLN A 74 12.92 -11.21 39.52
C GLN A 74 13.56 -12.59 39.31
N LEU A 75 14.05 -13.23 40.37
CA LEU A 75 14.51 -14.63 40.34
C LEU A 75 13.38 -15.59 40.69
N PHE A 76 13.32 -16.73 40.02
CA PHE A 76 12.40 -17.83 40.34
C PHE A 76 13.19 -19.12 40.47
N ALA A 77 12.92 -19.92 41.51
CA ALA A 77 13.65 -21.14 41.75
C ALA A 77 12.72 -22.35 41.89
N LEU A 78 13.22 -23.50 41.45
CA LEU A 78 12.63 -24.81 41.64
C LEU A 78 13.62 -25.69 42.39
N ASP A 79 13.15 -26.39 43.43
CA ASP A 79 13.93 -27.35 44.22
C ASP A 79 13.56 -28.76 43.80
N PHE A 80 14.56 -29.59 43.47
CA PHE A 80 14.38 -30.96 43.03
C PHE A 80 15.11 -31.90 43.99
N ASP A 81 14.35 -32.76 44.65
CA ASP A 81 14.87 -33.76 45.58
C ASP A 81 14.94 -35.18 44.99
N ASN A 82 14.02 -35.50 44.08
CA ASN A 82 13.91 -36.77 43.35
C ASN A 82 13.02 -36.61 42.09
N GLY A 83 12.88 -37.67 41.29
CA GLY A 83 11.91 -37.74 40.19
C GLY A 83 12.38 -37.26 38.82
N ILE A 84 13.42 -36.41 38.75
CA ILE A 84 14.02 -35.94 37.49
C ILE A 84 15.52 -35.65 37.67
N THR A 85 16.32 -35.92 36.64
CA THR A 85 17.75 -35.57 36.62
C THR A 85 17.98 -34.17 36.05
N LEU A 86 19.11 -33.53 36.40
CA LEU A 86 19.47 -32.22 35.82
C LEU A 86 19.48 -32.25 34.29
N LYS A 87 20.00 -33.32 33.68
CA LYS A 87 20.05 -33.46 32.22
C LYS A 87 18.66 -33.40 31.60
N GLU A 88 17.70 -34.15 32.16
CA GLU A 88 16.31 -34.14 31.72
C GLU A 88 15.65 -32.78 31.96
N THR A 89 15.97 -32.11 33.06
CA THR A 89 15.46 -30.75 33.35
C THR A 89 15.94 -29.74 32.31
N ILE A 90 17.24 -29.70 32.00
CA ILE A 90 17.82 -28.79 31.01
C ILE A 90 17.31 -29.11 29.60
N GLU A 91 17.16 -30.39 29.26
CA GLU A 91 16.58 -30.79 27.97
C GLU A 91 15.12 -30.34 27.84
N ARG A 92 14.31 -30.52 28.89
CA ARG A 92 12.93 -30.02 28.93
C ARG A 92 12.88 -28.49 28.84
N CYS A 93 13.82 -27.78 29.45
CA CYS A 93 13.96 -26.32 29.30
C CYS A 93 14.21 -25.91 27.84
N LYS A 94 15.17 -26.55 27.17
CA LYS A 94 15.48 -26.29 25.75
C LYS A 94 14.28 -26.61 24.85
N GLN A 95 13.64 -27.75 25.07
CA GLN A 95 12.45 -28.16 24.31
C GLN A 95 11.28 -27.19 24.47
N ASN A 96 11.17 -26.49 25.59
CA ASN A 96 10.09 -25.55 25.87
C ASN A 96 10.55 -24.08 25.80
N ASN A 97 11.72 -23.79 25.24
CA ASN A 97 12.28 -22.44 25.12
C ASN A 97 12.23 -21.60 26.42
N ILE A 98 12.54 -22.24 27.56
CA ILE A 98 12.54 -21.61 28.90
C ILE A 98 13.83 -21.97 29.63
N ASN A 99 14.96 -21.44 29.16
CA ASN A 99 16.27 -21.78 29.71
C ASN A 99 16.48 -21.14 31.09
N PRO A 100 17.04 -21.87 32.07
CA PRO A 100 17.40 -21.31 33.36
C PRO A 100 18.71 -20.54 33.26
N ALA A 101 18.93 -19.59 34.18
CA ALA A 101 20.18 -18.85 34.22
C ALA A 101 21.31 -19.67 34.86
N PHE A 102 20.98 -20.49 35.86
CA PHE A 102 21.93 -21.41 36.48
C PHE A 102 21.22 -22.50 37.28
N ALA A 103 21.97 -23.56 37.61
CA ALA A 103 21.55 -24.57 38.58
C ALA A 103 22.70 -24.91 39.53
N TYR A 104 22.37 -25.28 40.77
CA TYR A 104 23.36 -25.64 41.79
C TYR A 104 22.90 -26.81 42.67
N THR A 105 23.86 -27.53 43.25
CA THR A 105 23.59 -28.66 44.15
C THR A 105 23.31 -28.19 45.57
N THR A 106 22.36 -28.84 46.24
CA THR A 106 22.08 -28.54 47.65
C THR A 106 23.17 -29.12 48.59
N PHE A 107 23.30 -28.61 49.82
CA PHE A 107 24.26 -29.14 50.80
C PHE A 107 24.11 -30.65 51.10
N SER A 108 22.90 -31.19 50.95
CA SER A 108 22.59 -32.61 51.15
C SER A 108 22.71 -33.45 49.88
N SER A 109 23.10 -32.86 48.75
CA SER A 109 23.19 -33.56 47.47
C SER A 109 24.33 -34.59 47.46
N ILE A 110 24.04 -35.78 46.95
CA ILE A 110 24.98 -36.88 46.75
C ILE A 110 24.93 -37.24 45.27
N LYS A 111 26.05 -37.09 44.56
CA LYS A 111 26.13 -37.30 43.09
C LYS A 111 25.08 -36.49 42.31
N ASN A 112 24.84 -35.24 42.71
CA ASN A 112 23.96 -34.29 42.03
C ASN A 112 22.49 -34.73 41.96
N ASN A 113 22.04 -35.59 42.87
CA ASN A 113 20.65 -36.06 42.93
C ASN A 113 19.68 -35.01 43.48
N LYS A 114 20.18 -34.01 44.23
CA LYS A 114 19.40 -32.90 44.77
C LYS A 114 19.96 -31.57 44.26
N PHE A 115 19.16 -30.81 43.56
CA PHE A 115 19.60 -29.58 42.90
C PHE A 115 18.49 -28.56 42.81
N ARG A 116 18.89 -27.29 42.64
CA ARG A 116 17.99 -26.17 42.41
C ARG A 116 18.27 -25.55 41.08
N VAL A 117 17.20 -25.19 40.38
CA VAL A 117 17.27 -24.50 39.09
C VAL A 117 16.71 -23.11 39.27
N VAL A 118 17.44 -22.11 38.78
CA VAL A 118 17.10 -20.69 38.95
C VAL A 118 16.89 -20.03 37.59
N PHE A 119 15.73 -19.40 37.44
CA PHE A 119 15.29 -18.64 36.27
C PHE A 119 15.34 -17.14 36.60
N VAL A 120 15.69 -16.32 35.60
CA VAL A 120 15.74 -14.86 35.70
C VAL A 120 14.70 -14.29 34.73
N LEU A 121 13.85 -13.37 35.18
CA LEU A 121 12.95 -12.63 34.28
C LEU A 121 13.64 -11.43 33.62
N GLU A 122 13.14 -11.03 32.46
CA GLU A 122 13.58 -9.81 31.76
C GLU A 122 13.33 -8.52 32.56
N HIS A 123 12.39 -8.53 33.52
CA HIS A 123 12.02 -7.38 34.34
C HIS A 123 11.55 -7.81 35.75
N GLU A 124 11.59 -6.87 36.69
CA GLU A 124 11.09 -7.07 38.06
C GLU A 124 9.55 -7.17 38.08
N VAL A 125 9.03 -8.11 38.86
CA VAL A 125 7.58 -8.30 39.07
C VAL A 125 7.19 -7.73 40.44
N THR A 126 6.27 -6.77 40.44
CA THR A 126 5.72 -6.11 41.65
C THR A 126 4.30 -6.58 42.01
N ASP A 127 3.62 -7.28 41.11
CA ASP A 127 2.30 -7.86 41.36
C ASP A 127 2.41 -9.33 41.78
N VAL A 128 1.95 -9.64 43.00
CA VAL A 128 1.97 -10.99 43.56
C VAL A 128 1.15 -12.01 42.73
N ARG A 129 0.12 -11.56 42.01
CA ARG A 129 -0.67 -12.41 41.10
C ARG A 129 0.18 -12.88 39.93
N VAL A 130 0.93 -11.96 39.34
CA VAL A 130 1.86 -12.24 38.23
C VAL A 130 2.96 -13.18 38.70
N ARG A 131 3.52 -12.94 39.90
CA ARG A 131 4.47 -13.86 40.54
C ARG A 131 3.90 -15.27 40.66
N ASN A 132 2.68 -15.40 41.17
CA ASN A 132 2.04 -16.71 41.35
C ASN A 132 1.77 -17.41 40.02
N LEU A 133 1.38 -16.65 39.00
CA LEU A 133 1.23 -17.13 37.63
C LEU A 133 2.55 -17.74 37.10
N ILE A 134 3.67 -17.01 37.23
CA ILE A 134 5.00 -17.49 36.79
C ILE A 134 5.43 -18.73 37.56
N GLN A 135 5.40 -18.68 38.90
CA GLN A 135 5.86 -19.79 39.74
C GLN A 135 5.04 -21.05 39.46
N LEU A 136 3.71 -20.95 39.37
CA LEU A 136 2.85 -22.10 39.11
C LEU A 136 2.97 -22.59 37.66
N ALA A 137 3.27 -21.71 36.68
CA ALA A 137 3.55 -22.13 35.32
C ALA A 137 4.83 -22.97 35.23
N LEU A 138 5.90 -22.54 35.90
CA LEU A 138 7.15 -23.31 36.01
C LEU A 138 6.90 -24.67 36.68
N MET A 139 6.19 -24.69 37.81
CA MET A 139 5.83 -25.95 38.49
C MET A 139 4.90 -26.83 37.65
N LYS A 140 4.14 -26.26 36.71
CA LYS A 140 3.28 -27.03 35.81
C LYS A 140 4.08 -27.75 34.71
N ILE A 141 5.18 -27.15 34.26
CA ILE A 141 6.14 -27.76 33.33
C ILE A 141 7.04 -28.78 34.06
N PHE A 142 7.34 -28.51 35.34
CA PHE A 142 8.17 -29.35 36.21
C PHE A 142 7.39 -29.85 37.43
N PRO A 143 6.41 -30.76 37.26
CA PRO A 143 5.62 -31.30 38.37
C PRO A 143 6.44 -32.07 39.42
N GLU A 144 7.69 -32.44 39.11
CA GLU A 144 8.62 -33.16 39.98
C GLU A 144 9.29 -32.26 41.05
N CYS A 145 9.13 -30.93 40.97
CA CYS A 145 9.72 -30.02 41.97
C CYS A 145 8.98 -30.06 43.32
N ASP A 146 9.66 -29.61 44.39
CA ASP A 146 9.07 -29.48 45.73
C ASP A 146 7.86 -28.54 45.70
N ASN A 147 6.70 -29.04 46.13
CA ASN A 147 5.44 -28.29 46.25
C ASN A 147 5.56 -27.03 47.12
N ALA A 148 6.55 -26.95 48.01
CA ALA A 148 6.79 -25.77 48.82
C ALA A 148 7.36 -24.58 48.01
N CYS A 149 7.82 -24.77 46.78
CA CYS A 149 8.25 -23.68 45.89
C CYS A 149 7.13 -22.68 45.55
N LYS A 150 5.86 -23.08 45.73
CA LYS A 150 4.70 -22.20 45.54
C LYS A 150 4.65 -21.02 46.52
N ASP A 151 5.26 -21.13 47.70
CA ASP A 151 5.21 -20.10 48.74
C ASP A 151 6.06 -18.87 48.36
N PRO A 152 5.48 -17.66 48.26
CA PRO A 152 6.24 -16.43 48.03
C PRO A 152 7.32 -16.18 49.09
N SER A 153 7.09 -16.58 50.35
CA SER A 153 8.05 -16.37 51.43
C SER A 153 9.14 -17.44 51.55
N ARG A 154 9.26 -18.33 50.55
CA ARG A 154 10.21 -19.45 50.56
C ARG A 154 11.66 -18.96 50.68
N LEU A 155 12.36 -19.58 51.62
CA LEU A 155 13.81 -19.50 51.80
C LEU A 155 14.49 -20.61 50.99
N PHE A 156 15.57 -20.29 50.31
CA PHE A 156 16.48 -21.27 49.72
C PHE A 156 17.82 -21.21 50.44
N PHE A 157 18.30 -22.36 50.90
CA PHE A 157 19.66 -22.47 51.43
C PHE A 157 20.67 -22.41 50.29
N GLY A 158 21.92 -22.05 50.60
CA GLY A 158 23.03 -22.24 49.68
C GLY A 158 23.31 -23.72 49.34
N GLY A 159 24.37 -23.92 48.59
CA GLY A 159 24.75 -25.20 48.00
C GLY A 159 26.24 -25.48 47.97
N LYS A 160 26.61 -26.60 47.33
CA LYS A 160 28.03 -27.00 47.18
C LYS A 160 28.65 -26.36 45.94
N GLU A 161 28.05 -26.57 44.77
CA GLU A 161 28.65 -26.18 43.48
C GLU A 161 27.59 -25.84 42.44
N LEU A 162 27.98 -25.01 41.46
CA LEU A 162 27.21 -24.74 40.26
C LEU A 162 27.35 -25.92 39.28
N ILE A 163 26.23 -26.38 38.73
CA ILE A 163 26.17 -27.56 37.84
C ILE A 163 25.57 -27.25 36.45
N TYR A 164 25.06 -26.04 36.26
CA TYR A 164 24.66 -25.48 34.97
C TYR A 164 24.75 -23.95 35.03
N CYS A 165 25.21 -23.29 33.97
CA CYS A 165 25.31 -21.84 33.89
C CYS A 165 25.03 -21.35 32.47
N ASP A 166 24.09 -20.42 32.34
CA ASP A 166 23.79 -19.62 31.16
C ASP A 166 23.34 -18.24 31.66
N TYR A 167 24.28 -17.42 32.12
CA TYR A 167 23.97 -16.22 32.90
C TYR A 167 23.23 -15.13 32.13
N ASP A 168 23.22 -15.22 30.80
CA ASP A 168 22.50 -14.32 29.91
C ASP A 168 21.06 -14.81 29.62
N ALA A 169 20.71 -16.04 30.03
CA ALA A 169 19.36 -16.56 29.87
C ALA A 169 18.35 -15.80 30.75
N THR A 170 17.37 -15.20 30.08
CA THR A 170 16.20 -14.58 30.71
C THR A 170 14.93 -15.16 30.12
N ILE A 171 13.88 -15.28 30.93
CA ILE A 171 12.56 -15.72 30.51
C ILE A 171 11.58 -14.55 30.44
N SER A 172 10.77 -14.54 29.37
CA SER A 172 9.63 -13.64 29.18
C SER A 172 8.36 -14.27 29.74
N ILE A 173 7.49 -13.49 30.41
CA ILE A 173 6.27 -14.04 31.02
C ILE A 173 5.32 -14.59 29.94
N PRO A 174 4.99 -13.87 28.85
CA PRO A 174 4.16 -14.43 27.79
C PRO A 174 4.73 -15.73 27.20
N GLU A 175 6.04 -15.77 26.93
CA GLU A 175 6.68 -16.97 26.39
C GLU A 175 6.59 -18.16 27.36
N LEU A 176 6.78 -17.93 28.66
CA LEU A 176 6.60 -18.98 29.67
C LEU A 176 5.18 -19.54 29.68
N ILE A 177 4.17 -18.67 29.64
CA ILE A 177 2.76 -19.11 29.66
C ILE A 177 2.39 -19.84 28.38
N ASP A 178 2.85 -19.34 27.23
CA ASP A 178 2.63 -19.97 25.93
C ASP A 178 3.27 -21.37 25.89
N ASN A 179 4.52 -21.48 26.33
CA ASN A 179 5.23 -22.77 26.39
C ASN A 179 4.64 -23.72 27.43
N MET A 180 4.13 -23.22 28.57
CA MET A 180 3.38 -24.06 29.52
C MET A 180 2.13 -24.65 28.88
N VAL A 181 1.38 -23.87 28.10
CA VAL A 181 0.19 -24.37 27.40
C VAL A 181 0.57 -25.39 26.33
N ILE A 182 1.62 -25.13 25.55
CA ILE A 182 2.14 -26.06 24.55
C ILE A 182 2.56 -27.36 25.23
N TYR A 183 3.28 -27.29 26.35
CA TYR A 183 3.67 -28.44 27.16
C TYR A 183 2.44 -29.25 27.60
N ILE A 184 1.44 -28.62 28.22
CA ILE A 184 0.20 -29.30 28.66
C ILE A 184 -0.47 -30.02 27.49
N ASN A 185 -0.56 -29.37 26.32
CA ASN A 185 -1.16 -29.96 25.13
C ASN A 185 -0.31 -31.13 24.57
N SER A 186 1.02 -31.03 24.60
CA SER A 186 1.93 -32.08 24.11
C SER A 186 1.87 -33.37 24.95
N GLN A 187 1.58 -33.24 26.25
CA GLN A 187 1.47 -34.37 27.19
C GLN A 187 0.07 -35.02 27.20
N ASP A 188 -0.89 -34.47 26.46
CA ASP A 188 -2.30 -34.83 26.57
C ASP A 188 -2.66 -36.12 25.81
N LYS A 189 -2.52 -37.26 26.49
CA LYS A 189 -2.90 -38.58 25.94
C LYS A 189 -4.40 -38.87 26.00
N ASN A 190 -5.17 -38.14 26.82
CA ASN A 190 -6.58 -38.45 27.16
C ASN A 190 -7.55 -37.27 26.88
N ASN A 191 -7.16 -36.31 26.04
CA ASN A 191 -7.96 -35.14 25.65
C ASN A 191 -8.42 -34.25 26.84
N ASN A 192 -7.60 -34.17 27.90
CA ASN A 192 -7.86 -33.45 29.15
C ASN A 192 -7.11 -32.11 29.26
N SER A 193 -6.35 -31.70 28.25
CA SER A 193 -5.57 -30.45 28.21
C SER A 193 -6.43 -29.22 28.48
N SER A 194 -7.59 -29.12 27.83
CA SER A 194 -8.49 -27.97 28.00
C SER A 194 -8.98 -27.83 29.45
N ARG A 195 -9.30 -28.95 30.10
CA ARG A 195 -9.66 -28.98 31.54
C ARG A 195 -8.48 -28.59 32.41
N THR A 196 -7.28 -29.06 32.07
CA THR A 196 -6.05 -28.77 32.80
C THR A 196 -5.68 -27.28 32.72
N ILE A 197 -5.75 -26.67 31.54
CA ILE A 197 -5.54 -25.23 31.32
C ILE A 197 -6.61 -24.42 32.07
N THR A 198 -7.87 -24.83 32.00
CA THR A 198 -8.96 -24.18 32.75
C THR A 198 -8.71 -24.22 34.25
N ASN A 199 -8.30 -25.36 34.79
CA ASN A 199 -7.98 -25.51 36.22
C ASN A 199 -6.76 -24.67 36.62
N PHE A 200 -5.75 -24.59 35.75
CA PHE A 200 -4.61 -23.70 35.96
C PHE A 200 -5.06 -22.24 36.02
N CYS A 201 -5.79 -21.76 35.01
CA CYS A 201 -6.33 -20.39 34.98
C CYS A 201 -7.16 -20.08 36.24
N LYS A 202 -8.00 -21.03 36.67
CA LYS A 202 -8.75 -20.94 37.94
C LYS A 202 -7.87 -20.90 39.17
N SER A 203 -6.69 -21.52 39.19
CA SER A 203 -5.81 -21.47 40.37
C SER A 203 -5.00 -20.17 40.45
N VAL A 204 -4.76 -19.49 39.32
CA VAL A 204 -4.01 -18.21 39.26
C VAL A 204 -4.89 -16.98 39.06
N GLY A 205 -6.17 -17.17 38.73
CA GLY A 205 -7.13 -16.09 38.51
C GLY A 205 -7.00 -15.38 37.16
N VAL A 206 -6.44 -16.02 36.14
CA VAL A 206 -6.28 -15.44 34.79
C VAL A 206 -7.49 -15.80 33.93
N ASN A 207 -8.11 -14.81 33.28
CA ASN A 207 -9.20 -15.04 32.33
C ASN A 207 -8.70 -15.75 31.08
N MET A 208 -9.63 -16.15 30.22
CA MET A 208 -9.34 -16.96 29.04
C MET A 208 -9.93 -16.37 27.77
N VAL A 209 -9.25 -16.60 26.65
CA VAL A 209 -9.73 -16.34 25.29
C VAL A 209 -9.54 -17.61 24.47
N ASN A 210 -10.59 -18.09 23.83
CA ASN A 210 -10.59 -19.33 23.03
C ASN A 210 -10.02 -20.55 23.77
N GLY A 211 -10.20 -20.60 25.10
CA GLY A 211 -9.70 -21.69 25.94
C GLY A 211 -8.21 -21.57 26.32
N LEU A 212 -7.57 -20.43 26.06
CA LEU A 212 -6.17 -20.13 26.41
C LEU A 212 -6.11 -18.98 27.44
N PRO A 213 -5.03 -18.83 28.24
CA PRO A 213 -4.84 -17.67 29.12
C PRO A 213 -4.91 -16.33 28.36
N ASP A 214 -5.61 -15.33 28.92
CA ASP A 214 -5.82 -14.02 28.30
C ASP A 214 -4.64 -13.07 28.60
N ILE A 215 -3.66 -13.11 27.69
CA ILE A 215 -2.53 -12.17 27.64
C ILE A 215 -2.70 -11.32 26.37
N LYS A 216 -2.56 -10.00 26.44
CA LYS A 216 -2.69 -9.10 25.27
C LYS A 216 -1.40 -8.33 25.04
N TYR A 217 -0.85 -8.41 23.83
CA TYR A 217 0.28 -7.59 23.41
C TYR A 217 -0.25 -6.24 22.91
N LEU A 218 0.45 -5.14 23.22
CA LEU A 218 0.13 -3.80 22.71
C LEU A 218 1.20 -3.38 21.70
N GLU A 219 0.79 -2.71 20.61
CA GLU A 219 1.70 -2.15 19.60
C GLU A 219 2.08 -0.70 19.95
N ASP A 220 3.18 -0.19 19.38
CA ASP A 220 3.83 1.09 19.75
C ASP A 220 2.92 2.33 19.61
N ASP A 221 1.83 2.25 18.84
CA ASP A 221 0.90 3.35 18.55
C ASP A 221 -0.37 3.36 19.44
N ASP A 222 -0.53 2.41 20.36
CA ASP A 222 -1.70 2.35 21.25
C ASP A 222 -1.60 3.43 22.36
N VAL A 223 -2.21 4.60 22.13
CA VAL A 223 -2.43 5.63 23.15
C VAL A 223 -3.39 5.09 24.21
N TYR A 224 -2.92 4.90 25.45
CA TYR A 224 -3.82 4.65 26.58
C TYR A 224 -3.56 5.53 27.80
N SER A 225 -4.68 6.00 28.34
CA SER A 225 -4.82 6.55 29.69
C SER A 225 -4.77 5.39 30.71
N ASP A 226 -4.16 5.61 31.88
CA ASP A 226 -3.91 4.61 32.92
C ASP A 226 -5.18 3.91 33.50
N ASN A 227 -6.39 4.14 32.97
CA ASN A 227 -7.66 3.73 33.58
C ASN A 227 -8.59 2.80 32.76
N ASP A 228 -8.28 2.40 31.52
CA ASP A 228 -9.32 1.85 30.61
C ASP A 228 -9.47 0.32 30.51
N VAL A 229 -8.74 -0.51 31.28
CA VAL A 229 -9.01 -1.96 31.33
C VAL A 229 -9.20 -2.46 32.76
N ILE A 230 -10.47 -2.57 33.16
CA ILE A 230 -10.89 -3.10 34.46
C ILE A 230 -10.30 -4.51 34.68
N ASN A 231 -9.41 -4.66 35.68
CA ASN A 231 -8.68 -5.88 36.09
C ASN A 231 -7.51 -6.35 35.20
N ALA A 232 -6.95 -5.49 34.35
CA ALA A 232 -5.65 -5.74 33.74
C ALA A 232 -4.51 -5.48 34.74
N SER A 233 -3.47 -6.31 34.73
CA SER A 233 -2.15 -5.93 35.28
C SER A 233 -1.25 -5.52 34.11
N PRO A 234 -1.01 -4.22 33.89
CA PRO A 234 -0.09 -3.79 32.86
C PRO A 234 1.34 -4.15 33.28
N ILE A 235 2.09 -4.76 32.36
CA ILE A 235 3.53 -4.98 32.53
C ILE A 235 4.23 -4.17 31.44
N ILE A 236 4.94 -3.13 31.87
CA ILE A 236 5.69 -2.21 31.01
C ILE A 236 7.17 -2.39 31.29
N TYR A 237 7.96 -2.73 30.27
CA TYR A 237 9.43 -2.78 30.40
C TYR A 237 10.12 -2.39 29.08
N TYR A 238 11.38 -1.97 29.20
CA TYR A 238 12.21 -1.50 28.10
C TYR A 238 13.33 -2.51 27.83
N ARG A 239 13.48 -2.95 26.58
CA ARG A 239 14.60 -3.82 26.16
C ARG A 239 15.66 -2.98 25.46
N THR A 240 16.91 -3.09 25.90
CA THR A 240 18.06 -2.42 25.26
C THR A 240 18.62 -3.31 24.16
N CYS A 241 17.99 -3.29 22.97
CA CYS A 241 18.50 -3.96 21.77
C CYS A 241 18.61 -2.94 20.62
N GLY A 242 19.69 -2.15 20.59
CA GLY A 242 20.04 -1.24 19.49
C GLY A 242 19.17 0.03 19.40
N ASN A 243 17.86 -0.11 19.59
CA ASN A 243 16.88 0.96 19.85
C ASN A 243 16.10 0.56 21.11
N ASN A 244 15.74 1.51 21.98
CA ASN A 244 14.94 1.24 23.18
C ASN A 244 13.50 0.85 22.79
N VAL A 245 13.26 -0.43 22.51
CA VAL A 245 11.90 -0.92 22.18
C VAL A 245 11.12 -1.12 23.48
N LYS A 246 10.03 -0.37 23.64
CA LYS A 246 9.07 -0.51 24.75
C LYS A 246 8.18 -1.71 24.44
N LYS A 247 8.25 -2.77 25.24
CA LYS A 247 7.29 -3.88 25.12
C LYS A 247 6.26 -3.77 26.22
N VAL A 248 4.98 -3.73 25.84
CA VAL A 248 3.86 -3.70 26.78
C VAL A 248 2.94 -4.88 26.50
N TYR A 249 2.60 -5.63 27.55
CA TYR A 249 1.52 -6.60 27.49
C TYR A 249 0.69 -6.57 28.76
N HIS A 250 -0.58 -6.91 28.62
CA HIS A 250 -1.55 -6.98 29.71
C HIS A 250 -1.88 -8.44 30.02
N ILE A 251 -1.88 -8.78 31.31
CA ILE A 251 -2.44 -10.04 31.80
C ILE A 251 -3.82 -9.73 32.38
N ILE A 252 -4.86 -10.36 31.84
CA ILE A 252 -6.24 -10.08 32.23
C ILE A 252 -6.66 -11.03 33.35
N PHE A 253 -6.75 -10.50 34.56
CA PHE A 253 -7.20 -11.28 35.72
C PHE A 253 -8.73 -11.23 35.88
N SER A 254 -9.27 -12.17 36.64
CA SER A 254 -10.67 -12.18 37.02
C SER A 254 -11.03 -10.94 37.86
N LYS A 255 -12.33 -10.60 37.89
CA LYS A 255 -12.83 -9.43 38.64
C LYS A 255 -12.81 -9.59 40.16
N GLU A 256 -12.39 -10.74 40.67
CA GLU A 256 -12.36 -10.99 42.10
C GLU A 256 -11.13 -10.33 42.73
N THR A 257 -11.37 -9.45 43.71
CA THR A 257 -10.30 -8.92 44.55
C THR A 257 -9.72 -10.04 45.41
N ILE A 258 -8.39 -10.08 45.54
CA ILE A 258 -7.68 -11.00 46.46
C ILE A 258 -7.95 -10.52 47.89
N THR A 259 -9.15 -10.75 48.40
CA THR A 259 -9.49 -10.42 49.79
C THR A 259 -9.07 -11.52 50.76
N SER A 260 -8.50 -12.64 50.30
CA SER A 260 -8.04 -13.72 51.17
C SER A 260 -6.96 -14.60 50.51
N PRO A 261 -5.79 -14.82 51.14
CA PRO A 261 -4.72 -15.70 50.64
C PRO A 261 -5.08 -17.20 50.56
N GLU A 262 -6.33 -17.58 50.85
CA GLU A 262 -6.75 -18.97 51.09
C GLU A 262 -7.74 -19.54 50.04
N LYS A 263 -8.16 -18.74 49.06
CA LYS A 263 -9.08 -19.21 48.01
C LYS A 263 -8.39 -20.22 47.08
N LYS A 264 -8.95 -21.43 46.98
CA LYS A 264 -8.40 -22.51 46.14
C LYS A 264 -8.69 -22.35 44.64
N ASN A 265 -9.73 -21.61 44.24
CA ASN A 265 -10.11 -21.37 42.84
C ASN A 265 -10.79 -20.01 42.66
N PHE A 266 -10.43 -19.29 41.59
CA PHE A 266 -11.01 -18.03 41.12
C PHE A 266 -12.09 -18.27 40.06
N ASN A 267 -13.08 -17.39 39.98
CA ASN A 267 -14.06 -17.37 38.88
C ASN A 267 -13.47 -16.68 37.63
N VAL A 268 -13.02 -17.48 36.67
CA VAL A 268 -12.43 -16.99 35.40
C VAL A 268 -13.46 -17.01 34.27
N THR A 269 -13.42 -16.00 33.41
CA THR A 269 -14.23 -15.94 32.18
C THR A 269 -13.48 -16.54 30.99
N ASN A 270 -14.21 -17.08 30.00
CA ASN A 270 -13.63 -17.54 28.73
C ASN A 270 -14.38 -16.93 27.55
N ILE A 271 -13.75 -15.98 26.86
CA ILE A 271 -14.32 -15.29 25.71
C ILE A 271 -14.03 -16.10 24.44
N ARG A 272 -15.06 -16.34 23.62
CA ARG A 272 -14.88 -16.96 22.30
C ARG A 272 -14.81 -15.89 21.23
N VAL A 273 -13.70 -15.83 20.50
CA VAL A 273 -13.48 -14.92 19.37
C VAL A 273 -13.47 -15.76 18.09
N PRO A 274 -14.27 -15.39 17.06
CA PRO A 274 -14.29 -16.11 15.79
C PRO A 274 -12.91 -16.09 15.12
N ARG A 275 -12.57 -17.17 14.42
CA ARG A 275 -11.32 -17.28 13.66
C ARG A 275 -11.34 -16.39 12.43
N THR A 276 -10.16 -15.88 12.07
CA THR A 276 -9.93 -15.24 10.78
C THR A 276 -10.17 -16.25 9.65
N LYS A 277 -10.74 -15.80 8.52
CA LYS A 277 -10.91 -16.67 7.34
C LYS A 277 -9.55 -17.03 6.75
N VAL A 278 -9.38 -18.30 6.39
CA VAL A 278 -8.19 -18.79 5.69
C VAL A 278 -8.20 -18.39 4.21
N THR A 279 -7.02 -18.20 3.65
CA THR A 279 -6.79 -18.00 2.21
C THR A 279 -7.04 -19.32 1.47
N ARG A 280 -7.98 -19.30 0.53
CA ARG A 280 -8.33 -20.46 -0.32
C ARG A 280 -7.68 -20.41 -1.69
N ASN A 281 -7.65 -21.54 -2.40
CA ASN A 281 -7.08 -21.68 -3.75
C ASN A 281 -5.66 -21.11 -3.83
N TYR A 282 -4.82 -21.47 -2.87
CA TYR A 282 -3.46 -20.98 -2.75
C TYR A 282 -2.52 -21.79 -3.65
N ASN A 283 -1.61 -21.11 -4.34
CA ASN A 283 -0.68 -21.76 -5.26
C ASN A 283 0.58 -22.20 -4.51
N TRP A 284 0.59 -23.45 -4.04
CA TRP A 284 1.72 -24.00 -3.30
C TRP A 284 3.01 -24.09 -4.12
N ASN A 285 2.90 -24.30 -5.44
CA ASN A 285 4.06 -24.34 -6.32
C ASN A 285 4.71 -22.95 -6.43
N GLU A 286 3.91 -21.89 -6.55
CA GLU A 286 4.42 -20.51 -6.57
C GLU A 286 5.10 -20.13 -5.25
N LEU A 287 4.58 -20.61 -4.11
CA LEU A 287 5.29 -20.45 -2.84
C LEU A 287 6.62 -21.23 -2.82
N GLU A 288 6.65 -22.46 -3.33
CA GLU A 288 7.86 -23.29 -3.37
C GLU A 288 8.92 -22.70 -4.30
N ASP A 289 8.52 -22.14 -5.44
CA ASP A 289 9.41 -21.48 -6.40
C ASP A 289 9.99 -20.18 -5.83
N ASN A 290 9.18 -19.43 -5.08
CA ASN A 290 9.53 -18.07 -4.63
C ASN A 290 9.95 -17.97 -3.16
N CYS A 291 9.89 -19.05 -2.37
CA CYS A 291 10.26 -19.03 -0.95
C CYS A 291 11.29 -20.13 -0.62
N LYS A 292 12.56 -19.72 -0.53
CA LYS A 292 13.70 -20.59 -0.18
C LYS A 292 13.49 -21.35 1.14
N LEU A 293 13.04 -20.66 2.21
CA LEU A 293 12.76 -21.30 3.50
C LEU A 293 11.71 -22.40 3.39
N PHE A 294 10.62 -22.15 2.67
CA PHE A 294 9.57 -23.15 2.49
C PHE A 294 10.07 -24.34 1.68
N LYS A 295 10.76 -24.08 0.56
CA LYS A 295 11.32 -25.11 -0.31
C LYS A 295 12.28 -26.04 0.43
N GLU A 296 13.28 -25.47 1.10
CA GLU A 296 14.30 -26.24 1.82
C GLU A 296 13.73 -26.95 3.06
N TYR A 297 12.65 -26.42 3.64
CA TYR A 297 11.89 -27.13 4.69
C TYR A 297 11.13 -28.33 4.13
N MET A 298 10.51 -28.20 2.97
CA MET A 298 9.69 -29.24 2.35
C MET A 298 10.54 -30.38 1.77
N ASP A 299 11.73 -30.09 1.26
CA ASP A 299 12.67 -31.11 0.78
C ASP A 299 13.51 -31.72 1.92
N GLY A 300 13.60 -31.05 3.07
CA GLY A 300 14.32 -31.49 4.27
C GLY A 300 15.80 -31.14 4.28
N SER A 301 16.27 -30.29 3.36
CA SER A 301 17.65 -29.80 3.29
C SER A 301 17.98 -28.77 4.37
N TYR A 302 16.96 -28.08 4.94
CA TYR A 302 17.14 -27.12 6.02
C TYR A 302 16.42 -27.53 7.31
N TRP A 303 17.12 -27.41 8.44
CA TRP A 303 16.55 -27.58 9.77
C TRP A 303 15.98 -26.26 10.27
N ALA A 304 14.67 -26.09 10.12
CA ALA A 304 13.94 -24.94 10.64
C ALA A 304 13.93 -24.93 12.18
N TYR A 305 14.71 -24.03 12.77
CA TYR A 305 14.74 -23.80 14.21
C TYR A 305 13.41 -23.22 14.70
N HIS A 306 13.19 -23.26 16.02
CA HIS A 306 11.92 -22.89 16.62
C HIS A 306 11.35 -21.52 16.16
N PRO A 307 12.12 -20.42 16.10
CA PRO A 307 11.58 -19.13 15.64
C PRO A 307 11.09 -19.17 14.19
N GLU A 308 11.83 -19.89 13.33
CA GLU A 308 11.59 -19.98 11.89
C GLU A 308 10.35 -20.82 11.61
N LEU A 309 10.25 -21.98 12.25
CA LEU A 309 9.10 -22.88 12.12
C LEU A 309 7.85 -22.31 12.78
N PHE A 310 7.98 -21.56 13.88
CA PHE A 310 6.87 -20.82 14.47
C PHE A 310 6.37 -19.72 13.52
N GLY A 311 7.28 -18.90 12.97
CA GLY A 311 6.93 -17.85 12.02
C GLY A 311 6.29 -18.38 10.75
N MET A 312 6.84 -19.46 10.20
CA MET A 312 6.24 -20.19 9.08
C MET A 312 4.85 -20.74 9.45
N ALA A 313 4.68 -21.31 10.65
CA ALA A 313 3.38 -21.81 11.09
C ALA A 313 2.31 -20.71 11.21
N THR A 314 2.66 -19.51 11.70
CA THR A 314 1.71 -18.38 11.72
C THR A 314 1.23 -17.98 10.33
N ASN A 315 2.07 -18.16 9.31
CA ASN A 315 1.74 -17.89 7.92
C ASN A 315 0.91 -19.02 7.30
N LEU A 316 1.43 -20.25 7.31
CA LEU A 316 0.82 -21.36 6.59
C LEU A 316 -0.54 -21.77 7.19
N LEU A 317 -0.73 -21.64 8.51
CA LEU A 317 -2.04 -21.92 9.13
C LEU A 317 -3.13 -20.91 8.75
N ALA A 318 -2.76 -19.76 8.17
CA ALA A 318 -3.72 -18.83 7.57
C ALA A 318 -4.14 -19.25 6.14
N ILE A 319 -3.62 -20.36 5.62
CA ILE A 319 -3.87 -20.87 4.27
C ILE A 319 -4.59 -22.23 4.38
N GLU A 320 -5.57 -22.45 3.50
CA GLU A 320 -6.21 -23.76 3.34
C GLU A 320 -5.17 -24.83 3.01
N CYS A 321 -5.24 -26.00 3.65
CA CYS A 321 -4.24 -27.08 3.58
C CYS A 321 -2.86 -26.77 4.21
N GLY A 322 -2.63 -25.60 4.81
CA GLY A 322 -1.31 -25.26 5.34
C GLY A 322 -0.86 -26.10 6.54
N ARG A 323 -1.80 -26.65 7.33
CA ARG A 323 -1.47 -27.61 8.39
C ARG A 323 -0.92 -28.93 7.83
N GLU A 324 -1.44 -29.38 6.70
CA GLU A 324 -0.97 -30.59 6.03
C GLU A 324 0.46 -30.36 5.56
N LYS A 325 0.74 -29.21 4.91
CA LYS A 325 2.09 -28.83 4.46
C LYS A 325 3.11 -28.72 5.60
N LEU A 326 2.75 -28.08 6.70
CA LEU A 326 3.61 -28.07 7.89
C LEU A 326 3.90 -29.49 8.39
N SER A 327 2.91 -30.37 8.41
CA SER A 327 3.09 -31.75 8.87
C SER A 327 3.94 -32.60 7.91
N GLU A 328 3.80 -32.36 6.60
CA GLU A 328 4.63 -32.99 5.56
C GLU A 328 6.11 -32.67 5.76
N GLY A 329 6.46 -31.39 5.96
CA GLY A 329 7.85 -30.99 6.20
C GLY A 329 8.40 -31.48 7.54
N LEU A 330 7.59 -31.48 8.61
CA LEU A 330 7.99 -32.06 9.90
C LEU A 330 8.38 -33.54 9.76
N ALA A 331 7.65 -34.30 8.92
CA ALA A 331 7.92 -35.71 8.70
C ALA A 331 9.24 -35.98 7.95
N LYS A 332 9.86 -34.96 7.35
CA LYS A 332 11.17 -35.08 6.68
C LYS A 332 12.32 -35.24 7.66
N ASN A 333 12.18 -34.79 8.91
CA ASN A 333 13.21 -34.92 9.92
C ASN A 333 12.68 -35.53 11.23
N LYS A 334 13.24 -36.68 11.62
CA LYS A 334 12.81 -37.45 12.80
C LYS A 334 13.17 -36.79 14.13
N GLU A 335 14.04 -35.78 14.14
CA GLU A 335 14.42 -35.07 15.36
C GLU A 335 13.33 -34.11 15.85
N TYR A 336 12.35 -33.76 15.00
CA TYR A 336 11.23 -32.94 15.45
C TYR A 336 10.30 -33.70 16.40
N ASP A 337 9.95 -33.06 17.52
CA ASP A 337 8.83 -33.50 18.34
C ASP A 337 7.51 -33.12 17.66
N ILE A 338 6.95 -34.06 16.90
CA ILE A 338 5.69 -33.92 16.16
C ILE A 338 4.51 -33.60 17.10
N ASN A 339 4.49 -34.13 18.32
CA ASN A 339 3.40 -33.88 19.27
C ASN A 339 3.48 -32.44 19.79
N LYS A 340 4.68 -31.97 20.13
CA LYS A 340 4.92 -30.57 20.48
C LYS A 340 4.49 -29.62 19.36
N TRP A 341 4.88 -29.88 18.12
CA TRP A 341 4.51 -28.98 17.02
C TRP A 341 3.02 -29.02 16.68
N ASN A 342 2.36 -30.18 16.77
CA ASN A 342 0.91 -30.25 16.65
C ASN A 342 0.18 -29.47 17.74
N ALA A 343 0.68 -29.51 18.97
CA ALA A 343 0.21 -28.68 20.07
C ALA A 343 0.44 -27.19 19.78
N THR A 344 1.60 -26.83 19.22
CA THR A 344 1.96 -25.46 18.82
C THR A 344 1.04 -24.93 17.71
N PHE A 345 0.77 -25.71 16.65
CA PHE A 345 -0.16 -25.32 15.59
C PHE A 345 -1.59 -25.13 16.10
N THR A 346 -2.01 -25.96 17.06
CA THR A 346 -3.32 -25.82 17.72
C THR A 346 -3.36 -24.56 18.57
N TYR A 347 -2.28 -24.26 19.27
CA TYR A 347 -2.12 -23.02 20.04
C TYR A 347 -2.20 -21.79 19.14
N ILE A 348 -1.44 -21.75 18.03
CA ILE A 348 -1.44 -20.65 17.05
C ILE A 348 -2.86 -20.38 16.52
N ASN A 349 -3.58 -21.44 16.13
CA ASN A 349 -4.95 -21.35 15.63
C ASN A 349 -5.99 -20.91 16.67
N LYS A 350 -5.81 -21.27 17.95
CA LYS A 350 -6.70 -20.84 19.03
C LYS A 350 -6.45 -19.37 19.40
N ARG A 351 -5.19 -18.96 19.38
CA ARG A 351 -4.75 -17.58 19.63
C ARG A 351 -5.06 -16.63 18.47
N ASN A 352 -5.31 -17.18 17.28
CA ASN A 352 -5.63 -16.43 16.07
C ASN A 352 -4.51 -15.44 15.68
N TYR A 353 -3.25 -15.90 15.73
CA TYR A 353 -2.11 -15.09 15.30
C TYR A 353 -2.26 -14.63 13.85
N ALA A 354 -1.89 -13.39 13.58
CA ALA A 354 -1.73 -12.88 12.23
C ALA A 354 -0.46 -13.48 11.59
N PRO A 355 -0.43 -13.65 10.25
CA PRO A 355 0.77 -14.05 9.53
C PRO A 355 1.96 -13.12 9.83
N GLN A 356 3.05 -13.66 10.36
CA GLN A 356 4.24 -12.86 10.66
C GLN A 356 4.98 -12.44 9.38
N ARG A 357 5.61 -11.26 9.41
CA ARG A 357 6.45 -10.78 8.31
C ARG A 357 7.71 -11.64 8.16
N CYS A 358 8.13 -11.93 6.93
CA CYS A 358 9.34 -12.73 6.66
C CYS A 358 10.59 -12.14 7.32
N ALA A 359 10.71 -10.80 7.35
CA ALA A 359 11.83 -10.10 7.98
C ALA A 359 12.06 -10.45 9.47
N ASN A 360 11.04 -10.96 10.17
CA ASN A 360 11.11 -11.25 11.60
C ASN A 360 11.63 -12.66 11.93
N PHE A 361 11.56 -13.61 10.99
CA PHE A 361 11.86 -15.02 11.26
C PHE A 361 12.60 -15.75 10.14
N CYS A 362 12.67 -15.21 8.92
CA CYS A 362 13.28 -15.91 7.80
C CYS A 362 14.82 -15.77 7.87
N PRO A 363 15.58 -16.89 7.87
CA PRO A 363 17.04 -16.85 7.85
C PRO A 363 17.59 -16.38 6.50
N PHE A 364 16.82 -16.53 5.42
CA PHE A 364 17.22 -16.16 4.06
C PHE A 364 16.78 -14.74 3.67
N LYS A 365 16.37 -13.90 4.65
CA LYS A 365 15.78 -12.57 4.42
C LYS A 365 16.61 -11.65 3.50
N ASP A 366 17.93 -11.77 3.55
CA ASP A 366 18.86 -10.91 2.81
C ASP A 366 19.22 -11.46 1.41
N GLU A 367 18.83 -12.71 1.10
CA GLU A 367 19.14 -13.41 -0.16
C GLU A 367 17.91 -13.74 -1.02
N CYS A 368 16.70 -13.46 -0.51
CA CYS A 368 15.46 -13.79 -1.20
C CYS A 368 14.60 -12.54 -1.40
N GLU A 369 14.01 -12.41 -2.58
CA GLU A 369 13.02 -11.38 -2.91
C GLU A 369 11.68 -11.73 -2.24
N HIS A 370 11.53 -11.30 -0.99
CA HIS A 370 10.32 -11.56 -0.20
C HIS A 370 9.25 -10.48 -0.46
N GLY A 371 8.03 -10.91 -0.73
CA GLY A 371 6.82 -10.20 -0.33
C GLY A 371 6.73 -10.10 1.20
N ILE A 372 5.77 -9.32 1.70
CA ILE A 372 5.67 -8.98 3.14
C ILE A 372 5.71 -10.23 4.04
N ASN A 373 5.05 -11.32 3.61
CA ASN A 373 5.00 -12.59 4.31
C ASN A 373 4.74 -13.76 3.34
N MET A 374 4.80 -15.01 3.81
CA MET A 374 4.66 -16.20 2.95
C MET A 374 3.28 -16.29 2.30
N VAL A 375 2.21 -15.81 2.96
CA VAL A 375 0.86 -15.79 2.37
C VAL A 375 0.84 -14.91 1.11
N LEU A 376 1.55 -13.78 1.10
CA LEU A 376 1.59 -12.92 -0.08
C LEU A 376 2.57 -13.43 -1.14
N GLN A 377 3.62 -14.15 -0.73
CA GLN A 377 4.63 -14.71 -1.63
C GLN A 377 4.05 -15.68 -2.67
N GLY A 378 3.15 -16.58 -2.25
CA GLY A 378 2.56 -17.59 -3.14
C GLY A 378 1.20 -17.21 -3.73
N LYS A 379 0.65 -16.04 -3.37
CA LYS A 379 -0.62 -15.54 -3.94
C LYS A 379 -0.83 -14.07 -3.59
N ILE A 380 -0.63 -13.17 -4.54
CA ILE A 380 -1.05 -11.76 -4.38
C ILE A 380 -2.59 -11.68 -4.42
N PRO A 381 -3.27 -11.25 -3.34
CA PRO A 381 -4.70 -11.03 -3.39
C PRO A 381 -5.04 -9.86 -4.31
N ARG A 382 -6.21 -9.92 -4.98
CA ARG A 382 -6.71 -8.76 -5.75
C ARG A 382 -6.81 -7.53 -4.85
N GLY A 383 -6.31 -6.40 -5.34
CA GLY A 383 -6.27 -5.14 -4.59
C GLY A 383 -5.09 -5.05 -3.60
N GLN A 384 -4.16 -6.01 -3.63
CA GLN A 384 -2.84 -5.87 -3.02
C GLN A 384 -1.78 -5.62 -4.08
N ILE A 385 -0.68 -5.02 -3.62
CA ILE A 385 0.45 -4.61 -4.45
C ILE A 385 1.68 -5.23 -3.80
N ASN A 386 2.45 -5.99 -4.57
CA ASN A 386 3.77 -6.41 -4.20
C ASN A 386 4.77 -5.42 -4.80
N VAL A 387 5.67 -4.88 -3.98
CA VAL A 387 6.74 -3.99 -4.41
C VAL A 387 8.00 -4.84 -4.42
N TYR A 388 8.51 -5.18 -5.60
CA TYR A 388 9.71 -6.01 -5.73
C TYR A 388 10.94 -5.19 -6.13
N GLU A 389 10.74 -4.02 -6.73
CA GLU A 389 11.80 -3.09 -7.12
C GLU A 389 11.43 -1.67 -6.66
N GLN A 390 12.35 -1.00 -5.98
CA GLN A 390 12.21 0.41 -5.66
C GLN A 390 12.89 1.24 -6.74
N ALA A 391 12.21 2.28 -7.21
CA ALA A 391 12.78 3.18 -8.21
C ALA A 391 13.99 3.93 -7.63
N ASP A 392 15.06 4.03 -8.42
CA ASP A 392 16.19 4.90 -8.11
C ASP A 392 15.71 6.36 -8.12
N LEU A 393 15.80 7.01 -6.96
CA LEU A 393 15.38 8.40 -6.79
C LEU A 393 16.56 9.34 -7.00
N ILE A 394 16.35 10.38 -7.81
CA ILE A 394 17.28 11.51 -7.90
C ILE A 394 16.75 12.70 -7.09
N SER A 395 17.67 13.54 -6.61
CA SER A 395 17.28 14.76 -5.89
C SER A 395 16.58 15.73 -6.85
N LEU A 396 15.68 16.56 -6.32
CA LEU A 396 15.00 17.59 -7.14
C LEU A 396 16.00 18.49 -7.86
N LYS A 397 17.10 18.87 -7.20
CA LYS A 397 18.12 19.75 -7.77
C LYS A 397 18.88 19.09 -8.92
N ASP A 398 19.22 17.81 -8.79
CA ASP A 398 19.90 17.07 -9.86
C ASP A 398 18.95 16.84 -11.04
N ALA A 399 17.66 16.58 -10.76
CA ALA A 399 16.63 16.45 -11.77
C ALA A 399 16.40 17.76 -12.55
N GLU A 400 16.37 18.91 -11.86
CA GLU A 400 16.30 20.24 -12.47
C GLU A 400 17.53 20.52 -13.35
N THR A 401 18.72 20.16 -12.88
CA THR A 401 19.98 20.34 -13.62
C THR A 401 19.97 19.47 -14.89
N LYS A 402 19.65 18.18 -14.76
CA LYS A 402 19.53 17.25 -15.90
C LYS A 402 18.48 17.72 -16.90
N LEU A 403 17.34 18.21 -16.43
CA LEU A 403 16.28 18.76 -17.28
C LEU A 403 16.76 19.98 -18.07
N PHE A 404 17.45 20.91 -17.40
CA PHE A 404 18.00 22.09 -18.05
C PHE A 404 19.10 21.75 -19.08
N GLU A 405 20.01 20.84 -18.74
CA GLU A 405 21.09 20.38 -19.64
C GLU A 405 20.53 19.74 -20.91
N ILE A 406 19.57 18.82 -20.78
CA ILE A 406 18.91 18.19 -21.94
C ILE A 406 18.18 19.23 -22.79
N TYR A 407 17.44 20.15 -22.16
CA TYR A 407 16.75 21.21 -22.89
C TYR A 407 17.73 22.09 -23.67
N LYS A 408 18.84 22.52 -23.04
CA LYS A 408 19.89 23.30 -23.72
C LYS A 408 20.54 22.53 -24.85
N GLU A 409 20.84 21.25 -24.65
CA GLU A 409 21.38 20.41 -25.71
C GLU A 409 20.44 20.35 -26.93
N ILE A 410 19.14 20.18 -26.72
CA ILE A 410 18.16 20.16 -27.81
C ILE A 410 18.05 21.54 -28.49
N GLN A 411 18.11 22.62 -27.72
CA GLN A 411 18.12 23.98 -28.28
C GLN A 411 19.33 24.19 -29.19
N ASP A 412 20.53 23.80 -28.73
CA ASP A 412 21.80 24.09 -29.42
C ASP A 412 22.09 23.13 -30.57
N LYS A 413 21.74 21.84 -30.43
CA LYS A 413 22.13 20.76 -31.37
C LYS A 413 20.95 20.04 -32.02
N GLY A 414 19.72 20.36 -31.61
CA GLY A 414 18.54 19.66 -32.12
C GLY A 414 18.30 19.90 -33.62
N GLU A 415 17.85 18.86 -34.31
CA GLU A 415 17.66 18.86 -35.75
C GLU A 415 16.21 19.20 -36.14
N VAL A 416 16.06 19.98 -37.22
CA VAL A 416 14.76 20.22 -37.85
C VAL A 416 14.20 18.91 -38.39
N GLY A 417 12.92 18.66 -38.14
CA GLY A 417 12.22 17.44 -38.54
C GLY A 417 12.19 16.37 -37.44
N LYS A 418 12.96 16.53 -36.35
CA LYS A 418 12.89 15.66 -35.18
C LYS A 418 11.87 16.15 -34.14
N ILE A 419 11.36 15.19 -33.36
CA ILE A 419 10.43 15.37 -32.24
C ILE A 419 11.11 14.84 -30.99
N TYR A 420 11.53 15.75 -30.13
CA TYR A 420 12.18 15.47 -28.86
C TYR A 420 11.12 15.34 -27.77
N CYS A 421 10.92 14.12 -27.31
CA CYS A 421 9.96 13.74 -26.28
C CYS A 421 10.67 13.69 -24.92
N LEU A 422 10.41 14.68 -24.07
CA LEU A 422 11.04 14.85 -22.76
C LEU A 422 10.04 14.53 -21.64
N LYS A 423 10.19 13.35 -21.04
CA LYS A 423 9.38 12.93 -19.90
C LYS A 423 9.93 13.53 -18.61
N ALA A 424 9.14 14.38 -17.96
CA ALA A 424 9.55 15.09 -16.74
C ALA A 424 8.35 15.39 -15.83
N SER A 425 8.48 15.06 -14.54
CA SER A 425 7.42 15.13 -13.52
C SER A 425 6.73 16.50 -13.41
N THR A 426 5.49 16.50 -12.91
CA THR A 426 4.73 17.74 -12.67
C THR A 426 5.38 18.56 -11.58
N GLY A 427 5.54 19.87 -11.80
CA GLY A 427 6.15 20.79 -10.82
C GLY A 427 7.68 20.84 -10.81
N ILE A 428 8.37 20.06 -11.66
CA ILE A 428 9.83 20.12 -11.79
C ILE A 428 10.34 21.47 -12.32
N GLY A 429 9.53 22.20 -13.10
CA GLY A 429 9.91 23.48 -13.70
C GLY A 429 9.96 23.49 -15.22
N LYS A 430 9.27 22.56 -15.92
CA LYS A 430 9.16 22.52 -17.39
C LYS A 430 8.88 23.89 -18.00
N THR A 431 7.90 24.61 -17.45
CA THR A 431 7.50 25.94 -17.92
C THR A 431 8.60 26.99 -17.79
N GLU A 432 9.43 26.93 -16.75
CA GLU A 432 10.51 27.91 -16.52
C GLU A 432 11.57 27.88 -17.62
N LEU A 433 11.81 26.71 -18.23
CA LEU A 433 12.87 26.50 -19.22
C LEU A 433 12.73 27.37 -20.48
N TYR A 434 11.50 27.74 -20.82
CA TYR A 434 11.19 28.37 -22.09
C TYR A 434 10.53 29.75 -21.95
N LEU A 435 10.41 30.29 -20.73
CA LEU A 435 9.79 31.62 -20.53
C LEU A 435 10.53 32.74 -21.27
N ASP A 436 11.86 32.63 -21.40
CA ASP A 436 12.71 33.57 -22.11
C ASP A 436 13.03 33.15 -23.56
N ALA A 437 12.48 32.02 -24.02
CA ALA A 437 12.71 31.50 -25.36
C ALA A 437 12.29 32.51 -26.42
N LYS A 438 13.19 32.78 -27.36
CA LYS A 438 13.01 33.69 -28.50
C LYS A 438 12.69 32.88 -29.76
N ASP A 439 12.00 33.51 -30.70
CA ASP A 439 11.71 32.96 -32.02
C ASP A 439 11.18 31.51 -31.97
N THR A 440 10.27 31.25 -31.03
CA THR A 440 9.75 29.91 -30.74
C THR A 440 8.22 29.90 -30.76
N THR A 441 7.61 28.83 -31.26
CA THR A 441 6.15 28.62 -31.12
C THR A 441 5.89 27.75 -29.90
N ILE A 442 5.20 28.28 -28.89
CA ILE A 442 4.90 27.58 -27.63
C ILE A 442 3.42 27.23 -27.60
N ALA A 443 3.08 25.96 -27.39
CA ALA A 443 1.71 25.48 -27.32
C ALA A 443 1.37 24.99 -25.91
N GLN A 444 0.27 25.51 -25.37
CA GLN A 444 -0.29 25.18 -24.05
C GLN A 444 -1.59 24.38 -24.21
N PRO A 445 -1.99 23.53 -23.25
CA PRO A 445 -3.15 22.68 -23.46
C PRO A 445 -4.48 23.46 -23.40
N THR A 446 -4.56 24.57 -22.65
CA THR A 446 -5.79 25.38 -22.51
C THR A 446 -5.53 26.88 -22.66
N HIS A 447 -6.59 27.64 -22.96
CA HIS A 447 -6.54 29.11 -22.98
C HIS A 447 -6.15 29.72 -21.62
N LYS A 448 -6.55 29.09 -20.51
CA LYS A 448 -6.23 29.56 -19.17
C LYS A 448 -4.72 29.47 -18.87
N LEU A 449 -4.12 28.32 -19.17
CA LEU A 449 -2.67 28.12 -19.01
C LEU A 449 -1.88 29.00 -19.98
N LYS A 450 -2.38 29.16 -21.22
CA LYS A 450 -1.81 30.10 -22.19
C LYS A 450 -1.74 31.54 -21.63
N ALA A 451 -2.82 32.02 -21.02
CA ALA A 451 -2.86 33.36 -20.43
C ALA A 451 -1.88 33.50 -19.24
N GLU A 452 -1.78 32.46 -18.40
CA GLU A 452 -0.82 32.42 -17.29
C GLU A 452 0.63 32.50 -17.79
N VAL A 453 0.99 31.66 -18.77
CA VAL A 453 2.34 31.63 -19.34
C VAL A 453 2.67 32.93 -20.06
N SER A 454 1.72 33.54 -20.78
CA SER A 454 1.90 34.86 -21.40
C SER A 454 2.32 35.91 -20.38
N LYS A 455 1.61 35.98 -19.25
CA LYS A 455 1.93 36.94 -18.17
C LYS A 455 3.35 36.70 -17.63
N ARG A 456 3.73 35.44 -17.44
CA ARG A 456 5.07 35.07 -16.93
C ARG A 456 6.19 35.38 -17.92
N CYS A 457 5.96 35.19 -19.22
CA CYS A 457 6.90 35.62 -20.26
C CYS A 457 7.15 37.13 -20.18
N LEU A 458 6.08 37.93 -20.02
CA LEU A 458 6.21 39.39 -19.86
C LEU A 458 6.96 39.78 -18.59
N GLU A 459 6.75 39.07 -17.48
CA GLU A 459 7.44 39.29 -16.20
C GLU A 459 8.97 39.08 -16.32
N VAL A 460 9.43 38.20 -17.21
CA VAL A 460 10.86 37.98 -17.51
C VAL A 460 11.37 38.82 -18.69
N GLY A 461 10.58 39.77 -19.20
CA GLY A 461 10.97 40.65 -20.31
C GLY A 461 10.94 39.98 -21.69
N ASN A 462 10.19 38.88 -21.85
CA ASN A 462 9.94 38.24 -23.13
C ASN A 462 8.58 38.68 -23.69
N ASP A 463 8.61 39.58 -24.67
CA ASP A 463 7.41 39.95 -25.41
C ASP A 463 6.98 38.80 -26.33
N VAL A 464 5.70 38.41 -26.24
CA VAL A 464 5.15 37.23 -26.91
C VAL A 464 3.85 37.58 -27.61
N ALA A 465 3.74 37.17 -28.87
CA ALA A 465 2.48 37.22 -29.60
C ALA A 465 1.56 36.10 -29.10
N VAL A 466 0.29 36.39 -28.84
CA VAL A 466 -0.65 35.42 -28.25
C VAL A 466 -1.87 35.27 -29.14
N THR A 467 -2.22 34.03 -29.52
CA THR A 467 -3.49 33.81 -30.22
C THR A 467 -4.68 34.14 -29.31
N PRO A 468 -5.69 34.91 -29.74
CA PRO A 468 -6.79 35.29 -28.85
C PRO A 468 -7.77 34.13 -28.59
N GLU A 469 -8.61 34.27 -27.56
CA GLU A 469 -9.77 33.41 -27.31
C GLU A 469 -11.02 34.06 -27.90
N LEU A 470 -11.97 33.25 -28.39
CA LEU A 470 -13.22 33.78 -28.92
C LEU A 470 -14.00 34.52 -27.81
N PRO A 471 -14.46 35.77 -28.05
CA PRO A 471 -15.17 36.56 -27.04
C PRO A 471 -16.42 35.89 -26.47
N LYS A 472 -16.67 36.05 -25.17
CA LYS A 472 -17.86 35.48 -24.49
C LYS A 472 -19.15 36.27 -24.72
N THR A 473 -19.03 37.48 -25.25
CA THR A 473 -20.10 38.47 -25.48
C THR A 473 -20.92 38.21 -26.75
N ILE A 474 -20.56 37.19 -27.54
CA ILE A 474 -21.32 36.81 -28.74
C ILE A 474 -22.77 36.49 -28.35
N PRO A 475 -23.77 37.12 -29.02
CA PRO A 475 -25.17 36.87 -28.70
C PRO A 475 -25.55 35.40 -28.84
N ALA A 476 -26.43 34.93 -27.94
CA ALA A 476 -26.78 33.51 -27.83
C ALA A 476 -27.27 32.88 -29.15
N ARG A 477 -27.95 33.67 -30.02
CA ARG A 477 -28.38 33.21 -31.34
C ARG A 477 -27.19 32.94 -32.28
N ASP A 478 -26.28 33.90 -32.39
CA ASP A 478 -25.12 33.81 -33.27
C ASP A 478 -24.14 32.73 -32.77
N LYS A 479 -23.98 32.65 -31.44
CA LYS A 479 -23.19 31.60 -30.78
C LYS A 479 -23.71 30.19 -31.09
N LYS A 480 -25.04 29.98 -31.06
CA LYS A 480 -25.63 28.69 -31.46
C LYS A 480 -25.26 28.26 -32.88
N ILE A 481 -25.16 29.22 -33.81
CA ILE A 481 -24.79 28.94 -35.20
C ILE A 481 -23.30 28.56 -35.29
N ILE A 482 -22.43 29.29 -34.59
CA ILE A 482 -20.99 28.97 -34.49
C ILE A 482 -20.80 27.57 -33.88
N ASP A 483 -21.47 27.31 -32.75
CA ASP A 483 -21.40 26.02 -32.05
C ASP A 483 -21.91 24.87 -32.93
N HIS A 484 -22.96 25.12 -33.72
CA HIS A 484 -23.45 24.15 -34.72
C HIS A 484 -22.42 23.88 -35.81
N TYR A 485 -21.79 24.90 -36.40
CA TYR A 485 -20.72 24.69 -37.37
C TYR A 485 -19.57 23.87 -36.77
N TYR A 486 -19.17 24.14 -35.53
CA TYR A 486 -18.18 23.30 -34.84
C TYR A 486 -18.66 21.88 -34.58
N SER A 487 -19.94 21.68 -34.26
CA SER A 487 -20.49 20.34 -33.99
C SER A 487 -20.53 19.45 -35.22
N ILE A 488 -20.70 20.02 -36.42
CA ILE A 488 -20.69 19.30 -37.70
C ILE A 488 -19.29 19.19 -38.35
N GLY A 489 -18.27 19.82 -37.77
CA GLY A 489 -16.88 19.85 -38.28
C GLY A 489 -16.60 20.94 -39.32
N ALA A 490 -17.51 21.90 -39.47
CA ALA A 490 -17.49 23.01 -40.44
C ALA A 490 -16.68 24.22 -39.93
N TYR A 491 -15.40 24.01 -39.61
CA TYR A 491 -14.56 25.07 -39.01
C TYR A 491 -14.34 26.28 -39.92
N THR A 492 -14.32 26.08 -41.24
CA THR A 492 -14.18 27.17 -42.21
C THR A 492 -15.42 28.06 -42.22
N GLU A 493 -16.63 27.47 -42.19
CA GLU A 493 -17.90 28.23 -42.15
C GLU A 493 -18.03 28.98 -40.85
N ALA A 494 -17.64 28.37 -39.73
CA ALA A 494 -17.58 29.06 -38.46
C ALA A 494 -16.70 30.32 -38.56
N THR A 495 -15.53 30.21 -39.21
CA THR A 495 -14.60 31.34 -39.41
C THR A 495 -15.20 32.41 -40.34
N LEU A 496 -15.80 32.02 -41.46
CA LEU A 496 -16.48 32.95 -42.39
C LEU A 496 -17.63 33.67 -41.70
N TYR A 497 -18.40 32.94 -40.89
CA TYR A 497 -19.52 33.50 -40.14
C TYR A 497 -19.04 34.47 -39.06
N ILE A 498 -18.00 34.13 -38.30
CA ILE A 498 -17.35 35.03 -37.34
C ILE A 498 -16.85 36.30 -38.04
N THR A 499 -16.25 36.17 -39.22
CA THR A 499 -15.77 37.30 -40.04
C THR A 499 -16.92 38.23 -40.42
N LYS A 500 -18.05 37.68 -40.85
CA LYS A 500 -19.25 38.47 -41.15
C LYS A 500 -19.82 39.15 -39.90
N LEU A 501 -19.81 38.47 -38.75
CA LEU A 501 -20.31 39.04 -37.50
C LEU A 501 -19.41 40.16 -36.95
N ALA A 502 -18.14 40.19 -37.31
CA ALA A 502 -17.22 41.25 -36.93
C ALA A 502 -17.62 42.64 -37.45
N GLU A 503 -18.33 42.71 -38.59
CA GLU A 503 -18.91 43.96 -39.10
C GLU A 503 -19.96 44.56 -38.14
N LYS A 504 -20.58 43.71 -37.30
CA LYS A 504 -21.66 44.08 -36.40
C LYS A 504 -21.21 44.19 -34.94
N TYR A 505 -20.25 43.36 -34.51
CA TYR A 505 -19.78 43.31 -33.13
C TYR A 505 -18.28 43.67 -33.08
N PRO A 506 -17.93 44.87 -32.58
CA PRO A 506 -16.55 45.35 -32.56
C PRO A 506 -15.56 44.40 -31.87
N GLU A 507 -15.99 43.70 -30.81
CA GLU A 507 -15.16 42.73 -30.09
C GLU A 507 -14.73 41.54 -30.96
N LEU A 508 -15.57 41.13 -31.92
CA LEU A 508 -15.18 40.10 -32.90
C LEU A 508 -14.22 40.64 -33.95
N GLY A 509 -14.37 41.92 -34.34
CA GLY A 509 -13.39 42.60 -35.17
C GLY A 509 -12.02 42.66 -34.50
N GLN A 510 -11.99 43.04 -33.22
CA GLN A 510 -10.77 43.05 -32.41
C GLN A 510 -10.14 41.65 -32.31
N TYR A 511 -10.94 40.61 -32.03
CA TYR A 511 -10.47 39.22 -32.03
C TYR A 511 -9.80 38.80 -33.35
N LEU A 512 -10.35 39.21 -34.50
CA LEU A 512 -9.77 38.88 -35.82
C LEU A 512 -8.47 39.64 -36.07
N ILE A 513 -8.40 40.92 -35.68
CA ILE A 513 -7.17 41.73 -35.77
C ILE A 513 -6.07 41.10 -34.90
N GLU A 514 -6.36 40.81 -33.63
CA GLU A 514 -5.41 40.16 -32.71
C GLU A 514 -4.95 38.80 -33.22
N MET A 515 -5.85 38.03 -33.85
CA MET A 515 -5.50 36.76 -34.47
C MET A 515 -4.55 36.96 -35.66
N GLU A 516 -4.83 37.92 -36.54
CA GLU A 516 -3.99 38.21 -37.71
C GLU A 516 -2.60 38.73 -37.29
N GLU A 517 -2.56 39.64 -36.31
CA GLU A 517 -1.33 40.14 -35.71
C GLU A 517 -0.50 39.00 -35.12
N ALA A 518 -1.11 38.12 -34.33
CA ALA A 518 -0.42 36.98 -33.74
C ALA A 518 0.13 36.01 -34.79
N LEU A 519 -0.59 35.78 -35.90
CA LEU A 519 -0.17 34.88 -36.97
C LEU A 519 0.96 35.45 -37.85
N LYS A 520 1.13 36.78 -37.87
CA LYS A 520 2.16 37.50 -38.64
C LYS A 520 3.31 38.01 -37.78
N ALA A 521 3.19 37.91 -36.45
CA ALA A 521 4.19 38.41 -35.53
C ALA A 521 5.55 37.75 -35.76
N VAL A 522 6.60 38.57 -35.71
CA VAL A 522 7.99 38.11 -35.67
C VAL A 522 8.37 37.93 -34.20
N GLY A 523 8.99 36.80 -33.87
CA GLY A 523 9.34 36.45 -32.50
C GLY A 523 8.53 35.28 -31.95
N THR A 524 8.40 35.23 -30.63
CA THR A 524 7.78 34.10 -29.93
C THR A 524 6.25 34.13 -30.04
N LEU A 525 5.67 33.02 -30.50
CA LEU A 525 4.22 32.84 -30.65
C LEU A 525 3.70 31.87 -29.58
N LEU A 526 2.77 32.32 -28.76
CA LEU A 526 2.09 31.52 -27.75
C LEU A 526 0.67 31.13 -28.22
N THR A 527 0.38 29.83 -28.22
CA THR A 527 -0.86 29.26 -28.75
C THR A 527 -1.38 28.10 -27.89
N THR A 528 -2.50 27.49 -28.29
CA THR A 528 -3.02 26.28 -27.64
C THR A 528 -2.69 25.02 -28.44
N HIS A 529 -2.69 23.83 -27.82
CA HIS A 529 -2.53 22.53 -28.50
C HIS A 529 -3.51 22.39 -29.66
N GLN A 530 -4.78 22.72 -29.43
CA GLN A 530 -5.79 22.64 -30.49
C GLN A 530 -5.48 23.60 -31.64
N LYS A 531 -5.14 24.86 -31.34
CA LYS A 531 -4.88 25.87 -32.37
C LYS A 531 -3.58 25.60 -33.12
N LEU A 532 -2.57 25.02 -32.47
CA LEU A 532 -1.32 24.57 -33.09
C LEU A 532 -1.61 23.73 -34.32
N MET A 533 -2.52 22.75 -34.24
CA MET A 533 -2.86 21.86 -35.36
C MET A 533 -3.49 22.56 -36.58
N PHE A 534 -3.86 23.84 -36.46
CA PHE A 534 -4.51 24.62 -37.52
C PHE A 534 -3.77 25.91 -37.84
N LEU A 535 -2.54 26.10 -37.32
CA LEU A 535 -1.73 27.26 -37.71
C LEU A 535 -1.30 27.15 -39.18
N PRO A 536 -1.29 28.26 -39.94
CA PRO A 536 -0.67 28.31 -41.26
C PRO A 536 0.82 27.95 -41.17
N PRO A 537 1.39 27.25 -42.18
CA PRO A 537 2.82 26.88 -42.20
C PRO A 537 3.78 28.05 -41.98
N VAL A 538 3.40 29.25 -42.45
CA VAL A 538 4.19 30.49 -42.33
C VAL A 538 4.23 31.05 -40.91
N SER A 539 3.26 30.69 -40.05
CA SER A 539 3.16 31.20 -38.68
C SER A 539 3.95 30.37 -37.67
N TYR A 540 4.52 29.24 -38.10
CA TYR A 540 5.40 28.45 -37.24
C TYR A 540 6.80 29.03 -37.25
N ASN A 541 7.36 29.25 -36.07
CA ASN A 541 8.80 29.38 -35.90
C ASN A 541 9.50 28.05 -36.19
N GLU A 542 10.82 28.04 -36.33
CA GLU A 542 11.59 26.80 -36.59
C GLU A 542 11.47 25.80 -35.44
N THR A 543 11.50 26.31 -34.20
CA THR A 543 11.32 25.54 -32.98
C THR A 543 9.89 25.63 -32.47
N VAL A 544 9.29 24.48 -32.17
CA VAL A 544 7.97 24.35 -31.56
C VAL A 544 8.11 23.65 -30.21
N ILE A 545 7.65 24.29 -29.14
CA ILE A 545 7.59 23.72 -27.80
C ILE A 545 6.14 23.41 -27.48
N ILE A 546 5.89 22.20 -26.98
CA ILE A 546 4.57 21.69 -26.59
C ILE A 546 4.68 21.31 -25.11
N ASP A 547 3.96 22.02 -24.25
CA ASP A 547 3.93 21.75 -22.81
C ASP A 547 2.70 20.92 -22.44
N GLU A 548 2.89 19.85 -21.68
CA GLU A 548 1.92 18.79 -21.41
C GLU A 548 1.65 17.85 -22.61
N ASP A 549 0.88 16.80 -22.32
CA ASP A 549 0.59 15.73 -23.26
C ASP A 549 -0.35 16.19 -24.40
N ILE A 550 0.11 16.04 -25.65
CA ILE A 550 -0.64 16.42 -26.85
C ILE A 550 -1.36 15.23 -27.52
N PHE A 551 -1.22 14.00 -27.00
CA PHE A 551 -1.70 12.77 -27.63
C PHE A 551 -3.19 12.83 -28.04
N ARG A 552 -4.07 13.26 -27.13
CA ARG A 552 -5.52 13.38 -27.40
C ARG A 552 -5.86 14.44 -28.44
N THR A 553 -4.97 15.40 -28.66
CA THR A 553 -5.14 16.48 -29.65
C THR A 553 -4.68 16.03 -31.04
N ILE A 554 -3.63 15.20 -31.11
CA ILE A 554 -3.13 14.56 -32.33
C ILE A 554 -4.09 13.47 -32.80
N PHE A 555 -4.67 12.72 -31.85
CA PHE A 555 -5.62 11.65 -32.10
C PHE A 555 -7.00 11.97 -31.49
N PRO A 556 -7.75 12.97 -32.01
CA PRO A 556 -9.05 13.30 -31.48
C PRO A 556 -10.05 12.17 -31.78
N ILE A 557 -10.85 11.81 -30.78
CA ILE A 557 -11.99 10.90 -30.94
C ILE A 557 -13.28 11.72 -30.92
N ASN A 558 -14.08 11.57 -31.96
CA ASN A 558 -15.37 12.22 -32.15
C ASN A 558 -16.46 11.18 -32.48
N SER A 559 -17.70 11.64 -32.66
CA SER A 559 -18.83 10.75 -32.94
C SER A 559 -19.82 11.34 -33.94
N VAL A 560 -20.52 10.46 -34.65
CA VAL A 560 -21.62 10.75 -35.57
C VAL A 560 -22.83 9.90 -35.20
N ASP A 561 -24.01 10.49 -35.28
CA ASP A 561 -25.29 9.78 -35.18
C ASP A 561 -25.62 9.12 -36.52
N MET A 562 -25.99 7.84 -36.52
CA MET A 562 -26.45 7.17 -37.74
C MET A 562 -27.70 7.82 -38.33
N ALA A 563 -28.52 8.48 -37.51
CA ALA A 563 -29.66 9.25 -38.02
C ALA A 563 -29.21 10.41 -38.91
N ASP A 564 -28.15 11.14 -38.53
CA ASP A 564 -27.63 12.26 -39.30
C ASP A 564 -27.05 11.80 -40.66
N LEU A 565 -26.36 10.66 -40.68
CA LEU A 565 -25.87 10.06 -41.94
C LEU A 565 -27.01 9.65 -42.87
N LYS A 566 -28.07 9.05 -42.33
CA LYS A 566 -29.28 8.71 -43.10
C LYS A 566 -30.04 9.96 -43.56
N SER A 567 -30.01 11.05 -42.80
CA SER A 567 -30.56 12.33 -43.22
C SER A 567 -29.77 12.93 -44.37
N LEU A 568 -28.44 12.80 -44.34
CA LEU A 568 -27.58 13.22 -45.43
C LEU A 568 -27.83 12.40 -46.71
N GLU A 569 -27.90 11.07 -46.61
CA GLU A 569 -28.20 10.16 -47.73
C GLU A 569 -29.45 10.56 -48.51
N LYS A 570 -30.51 11.01 -47.83
CA LYS A 570 -31.79 11.40 -48.44
C LYS A 570 -31.78 12.75 -49.16
N GLU A 571 -30.85 13.63 -48.83
CA GLU A 571 -30.83 15.02 -49.32
C GLU A 571 -29.71 15.30 -50.33
N ILE A 572 -28.77 14.36 -50.46
CA ILE A 572 -27.68 14.44 -51.42
C ILE A 572 -28.17 13.99 -52.81
N PHE A 573 -28.10 14.90 -53.80
CA PHE A 573 -28.08 14.58 -55.23
C PHE A 573 -26.72 15.00 -55.79
N LEU A 574 -25.82 14.04 -55.98
CA LEU A 574 -24.47 14.29 -56.50
C LEU A 574 -24.32 13.78 -57.94
N GLU A 575 -23.18 14.09 -58.55
CA GLU A 575 -22.72 13.38 -59.76
C GLU A 575 -22.50 11.89 -59.44
N ASP A 576 -22.69 11.02 -60.43
CA ASP A 576 -22.74 9.55 -60.28
C ASP A 576 -21.59 8.99 -59.41
N ASP A 577 -20.35 9.44 -59.65
CA ASP A 577 -19.16 8.93 -58.96
C ASP A 577 -19.11 9.28 -57.45
N THR A 578 -19.56 10.48 -57.05
CA THR A 578 -19.53 10.86 -55.61
C THR A 578 -20.68 10.22 -54.86
N GLN A 579 -21.83 10.07 -55.51
CA GLN A 579 -22.96 9.36 -54.94
C GLN A 579 -22.58 7.90 -54.66
N GLU A 580 -21.91 7.24 -55.61
CA GLU A 580 -21.45 5.86 -55.44
C GLU A 580 -20.48 5.71 -54.24
N ILE A 581 -19.56 6.66 -54.05
CA ILE A 581 -18.64 6.66 -52.90
C ILE A 581 -19.39 6.75 -51.57
N ILE A 582 -20.35 7.68 -51.45
CA ILE A 582 -21.15 7.84 -50.23
C ILE A 582 -22.01 6.61 -50.00
N ASP A 583 -22.67 6.08 -51.04
CA ASP A 583 -23.48 4.88 -50.95
C ASP A 583 -22.64 3.67 -50.51
N ASN A 584 -21.42 3.53 -51.01
CA ASN A 584 -20.49 2.47 -50.60
C ASN A 584 -20.02 2.63 -49.15
N LEU A 585 -19.74 3.86 -48.71
CA LEU A 585 -19.41 4.14 -47.31
C LEU A 585 -20.60 3.86 -46.38
N LEU A 586 -21.81 4.28 -46.77
CA LEU A 586 -23.03 4.03 -46.02
C LEU A 586 -23.38 2.54 -45.98
N LYS A 587 -23.14 1.79 -47.07
CA LYS A 587 -23.23 0.32 -47.08
C LYS A 587 -22.20 -0.29 -46.14
N LEU A 588 -20.93 0.14 -46.17
CA LEU A 588 -19.87 -0.33 -45.28
C LEU A 588 -20.25 -0.12 -43.81
N VAL A 589 -20.69 1.09 -43.46
CA VAL A 589 -21.13 1.44 -42.11
C VAL A 589 -22.40 0.66 -41.72
N GLY A 590 -23.39 0.61 -42.61
CA GLY A 590 -24.68 -0.03 -42.38
C GLY A 590 -24.58 -1.54 -42.20
N GLN A 591 -23.82 -2.21 -43.06
CA GLN A 591 -23.57 -3.66 -43.03
C GLN A 591 -22.45 -4.06 -42.06
N GLY A 592 -21.61 -3.10 -41.64
CA GLY A 592 -20.55 -3.32 -40.67
C GLY A 592 -21.08 -3.91 -39.36
N LYS A 593 -20.34 -4.85 -38.79
CA LYS A 593 -20.64 -5.43 -37.48
C LYS A 593 -20.39 -4.38 -36.41
N THR A 594 -21.17 -4.46 -35.34
CA THR A 594 -20.94 -3.60 -34.18
C THR A 594 -19.68 -4.00 -33.44
N ASN A 595 -19.09 -3.01 -32.77
CA ASN A 595 -17.87 -3.11 -31.97
C ASN A 595 -16.59 -3.51 -32.72
N ILE A 596 -16.64 -3.67 -34.06
CA ILE A 596 -15.45 -3.81 -34.92
C ILE A 596 -14.93 -2.44 -35.30
N VAL A 597 -13.61 -2.27 -35.25
CA VAL A 597 -12.93 -1.08 -35.77
C VAL A 597 -12.66 -1.29 -37.27
N TYR A 598 -13.07 -0.31 -38.06
CA TYR A 598 -12.87 -0.26 -39.51
C TYR A 598 -11.91 0.86 -39.85
N GLU A 599 -10.98 0.59 -40.77
CA GLU A 599 -10.19 1.63 -41.42
C GLU A 599 -11.10 2.42 -42.39
N MET A 600 -10.95 3.75 -42.41
CA MET A 600 -11.67 4.60 -43.33
C MET A 600 -11.12 4.39 -44.75
N PRO A 601 -11.96 4.01 -45.74
CA PRO A 601 -11.52 3.94 -47.12
C PRO A 601 -10.95 5.29 -47.57
N ASN A 602 -9.68 5.30 -48.03
CA ASN A 602 -8.88 6.47 -48.40
C ASN A 602 -9.69 7.73 -48.79
N ASN A 603 -9.56 8.84 -48.03
CA ASN A 603 -9.77 10.28 -48.31
C ASN A 603 -10.73 10.77 -49.45
N LEU A 604 -11.60 9.96 -50.02
CA LEU A 604 -12.32 10.21 -51.28
C LEU A 604 -13.30 11.39 -51.19
N LEU A 605 -13.77 11.72 -49.98
CA LEU A 605 -14.71 12.81 -49.73
C LEU A 605 -14.04 14.08 -49.18
N LYS A 606 -12.75 14.01 -48.83
CA LYS A 606 -12.02 15.14 -48.25
C LYS A 606 -11.85 16.24 -49.30
N GLY A 607 -12.53 17.37 -49.10
CA GLY A 607 -12.51 18.51 -50.03
C GLY A 607 -13.63 18.49 -51.08
N ASN A 608 -14.55 17.52 -51.04
CA ASN A 608 -15.70 17.52 -51.96
C ASN A 608 -16.66 18.68 -51.61
N THR A 609 -16.67 19.71 -52.45
CA THR A 609 -17.42 20.95 -52.20
C THR A 609 -18.94 20.75 -52.18
N LYS A 610 -19.48 19.78 -52.91
CA LYS A 610 -20.92 19.51 -52.94
C LYS A 610 -21.37 18.83 -51.65
N VAL A 611 -20.68 17.78 -51.22
CA VAL A 611 -20.96 17.08 -49.94
C VAL A 611 -20.88 18.07 -48.79
N TYR A 612 -19.83 18.86 -48.79
CA TYR A 612 -19.62 19.91 -47.80
C TYR A 612 -20.78 20.90 -47.76
N LYS A 613 -21.23 21.41 -48.92
CA LYS A 613 -22.41 22.29 -49.03
C LYS A 613 -23.68 21.60 -48.51
N SER A 614 -23.92 20.35 -48.86
CA SER A 614 -25.09 19.59 -48.40
C SER A 614 -25.11 19.46 -46.87
N VAL A 615 -23.97 19.20 -46.24
CA VAL A 615 -23.86 19.11 -44.78
C VAL A 615 -24.16 20.45 -44.10
N ILE A 616 -23.59 21.55 -44.58
CA ILE A 616 -23.78 22.87 -43.95
C ILE A 616 -25.19 23.46 -44.16
N THR A 617 -25.90 23.07 -45.23
CA THR A 617 -27.27 23.55 -45.50
C THR A 617 -28.35 22.72 -44.82
N ASN A 618 -28.02 21.51 -44.36
CA ASN A 618 -28.99 20.59 -43.75
C ASN A 618 -29.09 20.83 -42.24
N SER A 619 -30.16 21.49 -41.82
CA SER A 619 -30.43 21.82 -40.41
C SER A 619 -30.74 20.62 -39.51
N LYS A 620 -30.93 19.41 -40.07
CA LYS A 620 -31.16 18.19 -39.30
C LYS A 620 -29.85 17.54 -38.82
N ILE A 621 -28.72 17.85 -39.46
CA ILE A 621 -27.42 17.28 -39.09
C ILE A 621 -26.88 18.04 -37.89
N ASN A 622 -26.52 17.33 -36.83
CA ASN A 622 -26.03 17.98 -35.59
C ASN A 622 -24.70 17.38 -35.09
N THR A 623 -24.21 16.32 -35.72
CA THR A 623 -22.98 15.60 -35.36
C THR A 623 -21.87 15.74 -36.40
N ASN A 624 -20.64 15.36 -36.03
CA ASN A 624 -19.40 15.71 -36.74
C ASN A 624 -19.18 14.88 -38.02
N ILE A 625 -20.08 15.04 -38.99
CA ILE A 625 -20.06 14.33 -40.27
C ILE A 625 -18.82 14.69 -41.09
N LEU A 626 -18.43 15.98 -41.14
CA LEU A 626 -17.26 16.39 -41.93
C LEU A 626 -15.97 15.82 -41.35
N GLY A 627 -15.85 15.75 -40.02
CA GLY A 627 -14.73 15.08 -39.35
C GLY A 627 -14.73 13.57 -39.61
N PHE A 628 -15.89 12.93 -39.66
CA PHE A 628 -16.00 11.50 -39.96
C PHE A 628 -15.45 11.17 -41.36
N PHE A 629 -15.79 11.95 -42.38
CA PHE A 629 -15.25 11.76 -43.73
C PHE A 629 -13.74 11.94 -43.85
N GLY A 630 -13.11 12.63 -42.90
CA GLY A 630 -11.66 12.82 -42.84
C GLY A 630 -10.95 11.97 -41.77
N CYS A 631 -11.65 11.03 -41.15
CA CYS A 631 -11.09 10.21 -40.08
C CYS A 631 -10.17 9.09 -40.61
N THR A 632 -9.47 8.43 -39.69
CA THR A 632 -8.62 7.27 -40.04
C THR A 632 -9.30 5.95 -39.75
N HIS A 633 -9.98 5.84 -38.62
CA HIS A 633 -10.68 4.63 -38.21
C HIS A 633 -11.99 4.99 -37.54
N PHE A 634 -12.97 4.09 -37.63
CA PHE A 634 -14.27 4.24 -37.01
C PHE A 634 -14.82 2.92 -36.48
N ILE A 635 -15.80 3.00 -35.59
CA ILE A 635 -16.45 1.86 -34.94
C ILE A 635 -17.90 2.19 -34.69
N LYS A 636 -18.77 1.26 -35.10
CA LYS A 636 -20.21 1.34 -34.90
C LYS A 636 -20.59 0.64 -33.62
N TYR A 637 -21.40 1.27 -32.76
CA TYR A 637 -21.91 0.65 -31.55
C TYR A 637 -23.30 1.18 -31.16
N PHE A 638 -23.96 0.47 -30.26
CA PHE A 638 -25.21 0.91 -29.65
C PHE A 638 -24.95 1.45 -28.25
N THR A 639 -25.54 2.60 -27.94
CA THR A 639 -25.59 3.12 -26.57
C THR A 639 -26.61 2.36 -25.71
N ASP A 640 -26.60 2.61 -24.40
CA ASP A 640 -27.53 2.01 -23.44
C ASP A 640 -29.01 2.27 -23.79
N ASP A 641 -29.31 3.44 -24.39
CA ASP A 641 -30.62 3.82 -24.92
C ASP A 641 -30.91 3.27 -26.34
N LYS A 642 -30.11 2.29 -26.80
CA LYS A 642 -30.22 1.63 -28.12
C LYS A 642 -30.08 2.57 -29.31
N LYS A 643 -29.43 3.72 -29.12
CA LYS A 643 -29.11 4.65 -30.21
C LYS A 643 -27.87 4.15 -30.94
N GLU A 644 -27.94 4.15 -32.28
CA GLU A 644 -26.85 3.70 -33.14
C GLU A 644 -25.87 4.87 -33.37
N ILE A 645 -24.64 4.73 -32.88
CA ILE A 645 -23.60 5.78 -32.94
C ILE A 645 -22.34 5.23 -33.59
N ILE A 646 -21.69 6.07 -34.39
CA ILE A 646 -20.34 5.84 -34.87
C ILE A 646 -19.38 6.67 -34.02
N LYS A 647 -18.35 6.05 -33.45
CA LYS A 647 -17.18 6.76 -32.94
C LYS A 647 -16.05 6.65 -33.94
N PHE A 648 -15.26 7.71 -34.07
CA PHE A 648 -14.15 7.73 -35.02
C PHE A 648 -12.94 8.48 -34.46
N VAL A 649 -11.76 8.10 -34.92
CA VAL A 649 -10.48 8.73 -34.57
C VAL A 649 -9.84 9.32 -35.82
N SER A 650 -9.39 10.56 -35.71
CA SER A 650 -8.59 11.21 -36.76
C SER A 650 -7.12 11.21 -36.38
N LYS A 651 -6.23 11.31 -37.36
CA LYS A 651 -4.80 11.51 -37.14
C LYS A 651 -4.42 12.88 -37.69
N ARG A 652 -3.96 13.77 -36.81
CA ARG A 652 -3.43 15.08 -37.18
C ARG A 652 -1.91 15.03 -37.16
N GLU A 653 -1.25 15.65 -38.12
CA GLU A 653 0.21 15.62 -38.19
C GLU A 653 0.82 16.87 -37.59
N LEU A 654 1.89 16.69 -36.81
CA LEU A 654 2.76 17.78 -36.40
C LEU A 654 3.65 18.21 -37.57
N PRO A 655 3.99 19.51 -37.70
CA PRO A 655 4.68 20.04 -38.87
C PRO A 655 6.00 19.31 -39.12
N LEU A 656 6.21 18.87 -40.37
CA LEU A 656 7.33 18.00 -40.76
C LEU A 656 8.69 18.73 -40.79
N ASN A 657 8.69 20.02 -41.08
CA ASN A 657 9.88 20.83 -41.31
C ASN A 657 10.26 21.69 -40.08
N LYS A 658 10.02 21.17 -38.87
CA LYS A 658 10.20 21.90 -37.60
C LYS A 658 10.91 21.05 -36.57
N LYS A 659 11.68 21.70 -35.70
CA LYS A 659 12.26 21.10 -34.49
C LYS A 659 11.21 21.14 -33.39
N ILE A 660 10.72 20.00 -32.92
CA ILE A 660 9.62 19.94 -31.96
C ILE A 660 10.11 19.39 -30.63
N ILE A 661 9.78 20.06 -29.53
CA ILE A 661 10.09 19.63 -28.16
C ILE A 661 8.76 19.44 -27.44
N ILE A 662 8.46 18.22 -27.01
CA ILE A 662 7.27 17.88 -26.22
C ILE A 662 7.72 17.59 -24.80
N MET A 663 7.20 18.32 -23.82
CA MET A 663 7.54 18.13 -22.41
C MET A 663 6.29 17.73 -21.64
N SER A 664 6.28 16.54 -21.04
CA SER A 664 5.10 16.03 -20.33
C SER A 664 5.49 15.12 -19.17
N ALA A 665 4.67 15.10 -18.13
CA ALA A 665 4.83 14.17 -17.01
C ALA A 665 4.33 12.76 -17.33
N THR A 666 3.51 12.60 -18.37
CA THR A 666 2.69 11.40 -18.55
C THR A 666 3.00 10.62 -19.81
N MET A 667 3.88 11.14 -20.67
CA MET A 667 4.24 10.49 -21.93
C MET A 667 4.80 9.08 -21.72
N ASN A 668 4.46 8.19 -22.65
CA ASN A 668 4.96 6.83 -22.67
C ASN A 668 5.82 6.61 -23.92
N GLU A 669 7.04 6.08 -23.74
CA GLU A 669 8.02 5.91 -24.82
C GLU A 669 7.47 5.04 -25.97
N GLN A 670 6.87 3.89 -25.65
CA GLN A 670 6.32 2.97 -26.64
C GLN A 670 5.21 3.63 -27.47
N ILE A 671 4.30 4.36 -26.81
CA ILE A 671 3.21 5.07 -27.50
C ILE A 671 3.75 6.20 -28.37
N CYS A 672 4.71 6.98 -27.87
CA CYS A 672 5.34 8.04 -28.64
C CYS A 672 6.08 7.49 -29.87
N LYS A 673 6.74 6.33 -29.72
CA LYS A 673 7.44 5.65 -30.82
C LYS A 673 6.46 5.21 -31.91
N LEU A 674 5.32 4.66 -31.53
CA LEU A 674 4.24 4.30 -32.47
C LEU A 674 3.60 5.53 -33.11
N ALA A 675 3.46 6.63 -32.37
CA ALA A 675 2.84 7.86 -32.86
C ALA A 675 3.74 8.65 -33.83
N PHE A 676 5.04 8.72 -33.55
CA PHE A 676 5.98 9.63 -34.22
C PHE A 676 7.04 8.94 -35.09
N GLY A 677 7.22 7.63 -34.95
CA GLY A 677 8.19 6.85 -35.74
C GLY A 677 9.62 7.37 -35.63
N ASP A 678 10.35 7.38 -36.75
CA ASP A 678 11.78 7.74 -36.83
C ASP A 678 12.09 9.22 -36.53
N ARG A 679 11.06 10.06 -36.43
CA ARG A 679 11.21 11.45 -36.00
C ARG A 679 11.49 11.56 -34.50
N MET A 680 11.13 10.55 -33.72
CA MET A 680 11.18 10.61 -32.26
C MET A 680 12.62 10.52 -31.73
N VAL A 681 12.91 11.34 -30.72
CA VAL A 681 14.06 11.21 -29.82
C VAL A 681 13.54 11.23 -28.39
N TRP A 682 13.94 10.27 -27.56
CA TRP A 682 13.41 10.10 -26.20
C TRP A 682 14.39 10.57 -25.13
N TYR A 683 13.87 11.25 -24.12
CA TYR A 683 14.58 11.57 -22.89
C TYR A 683 13.66 11.34 -21.69
N ASP A 684 14.18 10.68 -20.65
CA ASP A 684 13.50 10.52 -19.35
C ASP A 684 14.40 11.08 -18.24
N ILE A 685 13.84 12.01 -17.45
CA ILE A 685 14.54 12.61 -16.31
C ILE A 685 14.74 11.57 -15.19
N GLY A 686 13.83 10.61 -15.05
CA GLY A 686 13.80 9.63 -13.96
C GLY A 686 12.88 10.04 -12.81
N GLU A 687 12.77 9.17 -11.81
CA GLU A 687 11.94 9.38 -10.63
C GLU A 687 12.63 10.30 -9.63
N ILE A 688 11.88 11.27 -9.10
CA ILE A 688 12.43 12.36 -8.27
C ILE A 688 11.91 12.21 -6.85
N GLU A 689 12.78 12.39 -5.87
CA GLU A 689 12.41 12.36 -4.45
C GLU A 689 11.31 13.41 -4.15
N LEU A 690 10.20 12.94 -3.56
CA LEU A 690 9.09 13.79 -3.16
C LEU A 690 9.36 14.45 -1.81
N LYS A 691 9.01 15.74 -1.69
CA LYS A 691 9.00 16.43 -0.39
C LYS A 691 7.80 16.06 0.47
N GLY A 692 6.62 15.97 -0.14
CA GLY A 692 5.39 15.52 0.54
C GLY A 692 5.19 14.00 0.43
N LYS A 693 3.98 13.54 0.77
CA LYS A 693 3.67 12.10 0.87
C LYS A 693 2.44 11.70 0.05
N ILE A 694 2.53 10.56 -0.62
CA ILE A 694 1.38 9.93 -1.29
C ILE A 694 0.97 8.72 -0.43
N ILE A 695 -0.28 8.68 0.01
CA ILE A 695 -0.86 7.54 0.73
C ILE A 695 -1.92 6.92 -0.17
N GLN A 696 -1.74 5.67 -0.58
CA GLN A 696 -2.66 5.00 -1.49
C GLN A 696 -3.38 3.82 -0.86
N TYR A 697 -4.68 3.71 -1.11
CA TYR A 697 -5.53 2.58 -0.71
C TYR A 697 -5.95 1.77 -1.95
N PRO A 698 -5.21 0.70 -2.31
CA PRO A 698 -5.39 0.01 -3.59
C PRO A 698 -6.44 -1.11 -3.60
N GLN A 699 -7.06 -1.42 -2.45
CA GLN A 699 -8.00 -2.55 -2.32
C GLN A 699 -9.26 -2.43 -3.19
N LYS A 700 -9.60 -1.21 -3.63
CA LYS A 700 -10.78 -0.90 -4.45
C LYS A 700 -10.37 0.08 -5.55
N SER A 701 -10.98 -0.05 -6.74
CA SER A 701 -10.69 0.84 -7.86
C SER A 701 -11.39 2.18 -7.75
N PHE A 702 -12.51 2.24 -7.00
CA PHE A 702 -13.41 3.39 -6.96
C PHE A 702 -13.82 3.85 -8.37
N SER A 703 -13.87 2.93 -9.34
CA SER A 703 -14.29 3.25 -10.70
C SER A 703 -15.76 3.65 -10.74
N ARG A 704 -16.20 4.40 -11.76
CA ARG A 704 -17.61 4.78 -11.92
C ARG A 704 -18.56 3.58 -11.81
N THR A 705 -18.20 2.46 -12.45
CA THR A 705 -18.99 1.22 -12.40
C THR A 705 -19.02 0.62 -11.01
N GLN A 706 -17.88 0.57 -10.33
CA GLN A 706 -17.79 0.01 -8.98
C GLN A 706 -18.60 0.84 -7.97
N VAL A 707 -18.45 2.16 -8.03
CA VAL A 707 -19.20 3.12 -7.20
C VAL A 707 -20.71 2.99 -7.44
N LYS A 708 -21.15 2.94 -8.70
CA LYS A 708 -22.57 2.74 -9.04
C LYS A 708 -23.13 1.41 -8.50
N SER A 709 -22.32 0.35 -8.50
CA SER A 709 -22.75 -0.96 -8.02
C SER A 709 -22.75 -1.10 -6.49
N ASN A 710 -22.11 -0.18 -5.77
CA ASN A 710 -21.98 -0.23 -4.31
C ASN A 710 -21.89 1.18 -3.72
N GLU A 711 -23.05 1.75 -3.43
CA GLU A 711 -23.19 3.11 -2.90
C GLU A 711 -22.41 3.32 -1.59
N LYS A 712 -22.20 2.27 -0.78
CA LYS A 712 -21.42 2.36 0.48
C LYS A 712 -19.97 2.78 0.25
N LEU A 713 -19.43 2.59 -0.95
CA LEU A 713 -18.04 2.98 -1.26
C LEU A 713 -17.83 4.48 -1.15
N LEU A 714 -18.83 5.30 -1.46
CA LEU A 714 -18.70 6.76 -1.33
C LEU A 714 -18.63 7.18 0.12
N ASP A 715 -19.45 6.59 0.99
CA ASP A 715 -19.36 6.82 2.43
C ASP A 715 -18.01 6.33 2.98
N MET A 716 -17.54 5.15 2.55
CA MET A 716 -16.21 4.67 2.93
C MET A 716 -15.10 5.64 2.49
N ALA A 717 -15.16 6.15 1.25
CA ALA A 717 -14.22 7.14 0.75
C ALA A 717 -14.22 8.40 1.63
N ARG A 718 -15.41 8.96 1.93
CA ARG A 718 -15.56 10.12 2.84
C ARG A 718 -14.95 9.86 4.22
N GLY A 719 -15.15 8.67 4.77
CA GLY A 719 -14.59 8.31 6.07
C GLY A 719 -13.06 8.18 6.10
N ILE A 720 -12.44 7.89 4.95
CA ILE A 720 -10.97 7.82 4.80
C ILE A 720 -10.38 9.22 4.55
N ILE A 721 -11.01 10.01 3.67
CA ILE A 721 -10.48 11.30 3.21
C ILE A 721 -10.81 12.47 4.15
N GLY A 722 -11.87 12.38 4.94
CA GLY A 722 -12.34 13.49 5.79
C GLY A 722 -12.68 14.75 5.00
N ASP A 723 -12.19 15.90 5.46
CA ASP A 723 -12.46 17.24 4.89
C ASP A 723 -11.50 17.65 3.74
N MET A 724 -10.67 16.73 3.25
CA MET A 724 -9.72 17.04 2.17
C MET A 724 -10.42 17.49 0.89
N SER A 725 -9.75 18.35 0.11
CA SER A 725 -10.24 18.75 -1.21
C SER A 725 -10.17 17.58 -2.20
N ILE A 726 -11.28 17.27 -2.87
CA ILE A 726 -11.43 16.03 -3.66
C ILE A 726 -11.30 16.31 -5.17
N ILE A 727 -10.51 15.48 -5.87
CA ILE A 727 -10.49 15.36 -7.32
C ILE A 727 -11.08 14.00 -7.73
N THR A 728 -12.15 13.99 -8.53
CA THR A 728 -12.79 12.74 -8.99
C THR A 728 -13.55 12.90 -10.32
N TYR A 729 -14.50 12.02 -10.64
CA TYR A 729 -15.31 12.10 -11.85
C TYR A 729 -16.33 13.24 -11.80
N LYS A 730 -16.59 13.87 -12.96
CA LYS A 730 -17.68 14.83 -13.14
C LYS A 730 -19.07 14.25 -12.79
N SER A 731 -19.26 12.95 -13.00
CA SER A 731 -20.51 12.26 -12.67
C SER A 731 -20.76 12.08 -11.17
N LEU A 732 -19.76 12.34 -10.32
CA LEU A 732 -19.88 12.24 -8.85
C LEU A 732 -19.93 13.63 -8.20
N LYS A 733 -20.33 14.65 -8.96
CA LYS A 733 -20.27 16.04 -8.51
C LYS A 733 -21.25 16.31 -7.36
N GLU A 734 -22.42 15.70 -7.39
CA GLU A 734 -23.45 15.89 -6.38
C GLU A 734 -23.12 15.14 -5.09
N GLU A 735 -22.46 14.00 -5.23
CA GLU A 735 -22.15 13.11 -4.12
C GLU A 735 -20.86 13.53 -3.38
N LEU A 736 -19.81 13.92 -4.09
CA LEU A 736 -18.51 14.21 -3.46
C LEU A 736 -18.12 15.69 -3.49
N SER A 737 -18.93 16.57 -4.08
CA SER A 737 -18.63 18.01 -4.19
C SER A 737 -17.16 18.30 -4.58
N PRO A 738 -16.63 17.66 -5.65
CA PRO A 738 -15.22 17.72 -5.97
C PRO A 738 -14.81 19.13 -6.39
N VAL A 739 -13.61 19.52 -5.98
CA VAL A 739 -13.01 20.83 -6.31
C VAL A 739 -12.50 20.87 -7.75
N ALA A 740 -12.17 19.70 -8.33
CA ALA A 740 -11.78 19.53 -9.71
C ALA A 740 -12.19 18.13 -10.21
N THR A 741 -12.22 17.95 -11.53
CA THR A 741 -12.57 16.65 -12.12
C THR A 741 -11.47 16.11 -13.03
N TYR A 742 -11.37 14.78 -13.15
CA TYR A 742 -10.54 14.14 -14.18
C TYR A 742 -10.85 14.73 -15.57
N GLY A 743 -9.80 14.99 -16.35
CA GLY A 743 -9.88 15.68 -17.65
C GLY A 743 -10.14 17.20 -17.58
N SER A 744 -10.17 17.79 -16.39
CA SER A 744 -10.27 19.25 -16.18
C SER A 744 -9.39 19.68 -15.00
N THR A 745 -8.23 19.04 -14.85
CA THR A 745 -7.26 19.33 -13.80
C THR A 745 -6.29 20.45 -14.20
N GLU A 746 -6.13 20.72 -15.50
CA GLU A 746 -5.22 21.73 -16.05
C GLU A 746 -5.56 23.18 -15.65
N GLY A 747 -4.55 23.94 -15.20
CA GLY A 747 -4.70 25.37 -14.87
C GLY A 747 -5.30 25.70 -13.50
N LEU A 748 -5.18 24.81 -12.51
CA LEU A 748 -5.62 25.02 -11.13
C LEU A 748 -4.44 25.04 -10.14
N ASP A 749 -3.87 26.22 -9.89
CA ASP A 749 -2.81 26.42 -8.89
C ASP A 749 -3.33 26.55 -7.44
N ALA A 750 -4.66 26.60 -7.26
CA ALA A 750 -5.31 26.80 -5.97
C ALA A 750 -5.01 25.72 -4.92
N PHE A 751 -4.46 24.57 -5.34
CA PHE A 751 -4.21 23.40 -4.50
C PHE A 751 -2.72 23.15 -4.20
N SER A 752 -1.83 24.01 -4.72
CA SER A 752 -0.41 23.91 -4.43
C SER A 752 -0.18 23.98 -2.91
N GLY A 753 0.50 22.96 -2.37
CA GLY A 753 0.85 22.87 -0.95
C GLY A 753 -0.32 22.55 -0.02
N ARG A 754 -1.46 22.12 -0.55
CA ARG A 754 -2.60 21.66 0.25
C ARG A 754 -2.72 20.14 0.20
N ASP A 755 -3.27 19.60 1.28
CA ASP A 755 -3.70 18.21 1.35
C ASP A 755 -4.91 17.98 0.43
N ILE A 756 -4.81 17.03 -0.49
CA ILE A 756 -5.88 16.68 -1.43
C ILE A 756 -6.14 15.17 -1.47
N ALA A 757 -7.35 14.80 -1.86
CA ALA A 757 -7.74 13.43 -2.11
C ALA A 757 -8.06 13.21 -3.60
N VAL A 758 -7.51 12.15 -4.19
CA VAL A 758 -7.74 11.75 -5.58
C VAL A 758 -8.51 10.43 -5.57
N VAL A 759 -9.75 10.43 -6.05
CA VAL A 759 -10.69 9.31 -5.89
C VAL A 759 -11.10 8.74 -7.25
N GLY A 760 -10.83 7.45 -7.45
CA GLY A 760 -11.24 6.66 -8.61
C GLY A 760 -10.07 6.31 -9.54
N THR A 761 -10.21 5.19 -10.25
CA THR A 761 -9.30 4.75 -11.31
C THR A 761 -9.86 5.23 -12.67
N PRO A 762 -9.29 6.27 -13.31
CA PRO A 762 -9.91 6.99 -14.43
C PRO A 762 -9.93 6.25 -15.77
N ASN A 763 -10.64 5.13 -15.83
CA ASN A 763 -10.88 4.41 -17.07
C ASN A 763 -11.72 5.28 -18.03
N VAL A 764 -11.29 5.31 -19.30
CA VAL A 764 -12.09 5.84 -20.41
C VAL A 764 -12.98 4.75 -21.00
N ASN A 765 -13.84 5.13 -21.94
CA ASN A 765 -14.71 4.18 -22.63
C ASN A 765 -13.84 3.16 -23.43
N PRO A 766 -14.11 1.85 -23.36
CA PRO A 766 -13.34 0.81 -24.08
C PRO A 766 -13.14 1.09 -25.58
N ILE A 767 -14.12 1.72 -26.22
CA ILE A 767 -14.03 2.12 -27.63
C ILE A 767 -12.84 3.04 -27.90
N ALA A 768 -12.50 3.91 -26.93
CA ALA A 768 -11.35 4.79 -27.08
C ALA A 768 -10.03 4.00 -27.13
N TYR A 769 -9.87 2.98 -26.28
CA TYR A 769 -8.68 2.11 -26.32
C TYR A 769 -8.57 1.39 -27.67
N LEU A 770 -9.68 0.83 -28.17
CA LEU A 770 -9.72 0.15 -29.46
C LEU A 770 -9.32 1.09 -30.62
N LEU A 771 -9.93 2.29 -30.69
CA LEU A 771 -9.60 3.27 -31.73
C LEU A 771 -8.14 3.73 -31.65
N TYR A 772 -7.62 3.96 -30.45
CA TYR A 772 -6.22 4.33 -30.25
C TYR A 772 -5.26 3.20 -30.64
N ALA A 773 -5.59 1.94 -30.36
CA ALA A 773 -4.74 0.82 -30.76
C ALA A 773 -4.65 0.70 -32.28
N HIS A 774 -5.77 0.83 -32.99
CA HIS A 774 -5.80 0.74 -34.46
C HIS A 774 -5.09 1.91 -35.13
N VAL A 775 -5.27 3.16 -34.65
CA VAL A 775 -4.56 4.32 -35.21
C VAL A 775 -3.04 4.26 -34.96
N LEU A 776 -2.62 3.52 -33.91
CA LEU A 776 -1.21 3.24 -33.61
C LEU A 776 -0.68 1.96 -34.28
N GLY A 777 -1.48 1.31 -35.14
CA GLY A 777 -1.03 0.23 -36.01
C GLY A 777 -1.45 -1.18 -35.61
N LEU A 778 -2.38 -1.36 -34.66
CA LEU A 778 -2.98 -2.66 -34.40
C LEU A 778 -3.76 -3.14 -35.64
N LYS A 779 -3.38 -4.29 -36.20
CA LYS A 779 -3.99 -4.89 -37.40
C LYS A 779 -4.73 -6.16 -37.03
N THR A 780 -6.04 -6.08 -36.86
CA THR A 780 -6.87 -7.23 -36.49
C THR A 780 -8.35 -6.90 -36.69
N ASP A 781 -9.09 -7.85 -37.26
CA ASP A 781 -10.54 -7.77 -37.39
C ASP A 781 -11.28 -8.48 -36.23
N SER A 782 -10.53 -8.93 -35.21
CA SER A 782 -11.10 -9.62 -34.06
C SER A 782 -11.89 -8.66 -33.17
N ASN A 783 -12.97 -9.16 -32.59
CA ASN A 783 -13.76 -8.49 -31.56
C ASN A 783 -13.54 -9.07 -30.16
N ASP A 784 -12.67 -10.07 -30.03
CA ASP A 784 -12.47 -10.82 -28.79
C ASP A 784 -11.46 -10.11 -27.87
N TRP A 785 -11.73 -8.84 -27.57
CA TRP A 785 -10.94 -8.03 -26.65
C TRP A 785 -11.62 -7.98 -25.28
N GLU A 786 -11.76 -9.15 -24.67
CA GLU A 786 -12.27 -9.23 -23.31
C GLU A 786 -11.19 -8.75 -22.32
N MET A 787 -11.59 -7.88 -21.40
CA MET A 787 -10.75 -7.55 -20.26
C MET A 787 -10.93 -8.62 -19.19
N THR A 788 -9.82 -9.09 -18.64
CA THR A 788 -9.80 -10.02 -17.51
C THR A 788 -8.93 -9.45 -16.39
N TYR A 789 -9.05 -10.02 -15.19
CA TYR A 789 -8.16 -9.66 -14.09
C TYR A 789 -6.84 -10.40 -14.28
N THR A 790 -5.82 -9.66 -14.72
CA THR A 790 -4.51 -10.20 -15.09
C THR A 790 -3.45 -9.70 -14.11
N LYS A 791 -2.51 -10.58 -13.75
CA LYS A 791 -1.32 -10.21 -12.97
C LYS A 791 -0.40 -9.43 -13.91
N ILE A 792 -0.01 -8.22 -13.51
CA ILE A 792 0.85 -7.35 -14.31
C ILE A 792 2.03 -6.86 -13.48
N GLU A 793 3.17 -6.74 -14.17
CA GLU A 793 4.41 -6.16 -13.66
C GLU A 793 4.63 -4.82 -14.36
N ARG A 794 4.71 -3.74 -13.58
CA ARG A 794 4.87 -2.37 -14.10
C ARG A 794 5.41 -1.43 -13.03
N ASN A 795 6.42 -0.63 -13.37
CA ASN A 795 7.03 0.38 -12.49
C ASN A 795 7.53 -0.19 -11.14
N GLY A 796 8.13 -1.39 -11.14
CA GLY A 796 8.60 -2.07 -9.91
C GLY A 796 7.50 -2.69 -9.04
N PHE A 797 6.26 -2.71 -9.54
CA PHE A 797 5.10 -3.27 -8.86
C PHE A 797 4.55 -4.50 -9.55
N GLU A 798 4.13 -5.48 -8.75
CA GLU A 798 3.39 -6.65 -9.20
C GLU A 798 2.00 -6.65 -8.56
N TYR A 799 0.94 -6.68 -9.39
CA TYR A 799 -0.45 -6.54 -8.92
C TYR A 799 -1.46 -7.07 -9.94
N TYR A 800 -2.70 -7.32 -9.48
CA TYR A 800 -3.81 -7.67 -10.38
C TYR A 800 -4.54 -6.42 -10.87
N PHE A 801 -4.74 -6.31 -12.18
CA PHE A 801 -5.53 -5.24 -12.78
C PHE A 801 -6.51 -5.79 -13.82
N TYR A 802 -7.66 -5.13 -13.98
CA TYR A 802 -8.65 -5.49 -14.97
C TYR A 802 -8.29 -4.87 -16.32
N THR A 803 -7.67 -5.66 -17.20
CA THR A 803 -7.02 -5.18 -18.43
C THR A 803 -7.12 -6.18 -19.57
N TYR A 804 -6.63 -5.77 -20.74
CA TYR A 804 -6.61 -6.57 -21.96
C TYR A 804 -5.45 -7.57 -21.96
N ASP A 805 -5.69 -8.74 -22.55
CA ASP A 805 -4.63 -9.71 -22.82
C ASP A 805 -3.69 -9.24 -23.94
N GLU A 806 -4.21 -8.45 -24.89
CA GLU A 806 -3.42 -7.83 -25.96
C GLU A 806 -2.48 -6.74 -25.41
N PRO A 807 -1.16 -6.83 -25.66
CA PRO A 807 -0.17 -5.92 -25.08
C PRO A 807 -0.35 -4.44 -25.41
N LEU A 808 -0.66 -4.07 -26.66
CA LEU A 808 -0.77 -2.66 -27.05
C LEU A 808 -1.99 -1.98 -26.40
N LEU A 809 -3.14 -2.64 -26.38
CA LEU A 809 -4.36 -2.22 -25.69
C LEU A 809 -4.11 -2.05 -24.20
N ARG A 810 -3.39 -3.00 -23.57
CA ARG A 810 -2.98 -2.89 -22.16
C ARG A 810 -2.12 -1.65 -21.94
N VAL A 811 -1.10 -1.42 -22.76
CA VAL A 811 -0.20 -0.24 -22.64
C VAL A 811 -0.98 1.06 -22.82
N ILE A 812 -1.87 1.15 -23.80
CA ILE A 812 -2.73 2.33 -24.02
C ILE A 812 -3.68 2.56 -22.84
N GLN A 813 -4.29 1.50 -22.32
CA GLN A 813 -5.15 1.60 -21.14
C GLN A 813 -4.38 2.17 -19.95
N MET A 814 -3.21 1.62 -19.64
CA MET A 814 -2.39 2.09 -18.52
C MET A 814 -1.98 3.54 -18.73
N TYR A 815 -1.44 3.89 -19.89
CA TYR A 815 -1.03 5.25 -20.22
C TYR A 815 -2.13 6.29 -20.01
N LEU A 816 -3.36 6.03 -20.48
CA LEU A 816 -4.47 6.98 -20.32
C LEU A 816 -4.93 7.12 -18.87
N ILE A 817 -4.91 6.03 -18.09
CA ILE A 817 -5.28 6.06 -16.66
C ILE A 817 -4.19 6.78 -15.84
N GLU A 818 -2.93 6.44 -16.09
CA GLU A 818 -1.75 7.06 -15.46
C GLU A 818 -1.72 8.55 -15.75
N SER A 819 -2.02 8.97 -16.98
CA SER A 819 -2.02 10.37 -17.36
C SER A 819 -2.98 11.20 -16.50
N ASP A 820 -4.24 10.77 -16.39
CA ASP A 820 -5.24 11.48 -15.60
C ASP A 820 -4.92 11.42 -14.09
N LEU A 821 -4.39 10.29 -13.60
CA LEU A 821 -4.10 10.07 -12.18
C LEU A 821 -2.89 10.90 -11.71
N LEU A 822 -1.78 10.86 -12.45
CA LEU A 822 -0.57 11.63 -12.14
C LEU A 822 -0.80 13.14 -12.27
N GLN A 823 -1.58 13.58 -13.25
CA GLN A 823 -1.97 14.99 -13.36
C GLN A 823 -2.85 15.45 -12.19
N ALA A 824 -3.72 14.59 -11.64
CA ALA A 824 -4.53 14.91 -10.46
C ALA A 824 -3.67 15.03 -9.20
N ILE A 825 -2.76 14.07 -8.98
CA ILE A 825 -1.81 14.08 -7.84
C ILE A 825 -0.89 15.30 -7.92
N GLY A 826 -0.40 15.62 -9.13
CA GLY A 826 0.48 16.76 -9.38
C GLY A 826 -0.11 18.13 -9.01
N ARG A 827 -1.43 18.25 -8.79
CA ARG A 827 -2.07 19.51 -8.37
C ARG A 827 -1.67 19.96 -6.97
N ALA A 828 -1.26 19.04 -6.11
CA ALA A 828 -0.70 19.38 -4.81
C ALA A 828 0.70 20.02 -4.91
N ARG A 829 1.37 19.87 -6.08
CA ARG A 829 2.80 20.19 -6.28
C ARG A 829 3.69 19.56 -5.19
N ILE A 830 3.41 18.29 -4.91
CA ILE A 830 4.03 17.47 -3.86
C ILE A 830 5.56 17.34 -3.96
N LEU A 831 6.11 17.58 -5.15
CA LEU A 831 7.55 17.65 -5.40
C LEU A 831 8.24 18.77 -4.60
N ARG A 832 7.55 19.91 -4.40
CA ARG A 832 8.12 21.11 -3.75
C ARG A 832 7.48 21.45 -2.41
N ASN A 833 6.34 20.86 -2.10
CA ASN A 833 5.56 21.13 -0.90
C ASN A 833 5.47 19.91 0.01
N ASP A 834 5.54 20.15 1.31
CA ASP A 834 5.27 19.13 2.32
C ASP A 834 3.75 19.07 2.55
N CYS A 835 3.07 18.26 1.75
CA CYS A 835 1.64 18.00 1.85
C CYS A 835 1.34 16.53 1.56
N THR A 836 0.15 16.09 1.93
CA THR A 836 -0.30 14.69 1.78
C THR A 836 -1.34 14.57 0.67
N VAL A 837 -1.13 13.62 -0.24
CA VAL A 837 -2.11 13.23 -1.25
C VAL A 837 -2.65 11.84 -0.92
N ILE A 838 -3.95 11.75 -0.60
CA ILE A 838 -4.63 10.46 -0.44
C ILE A 838 -5.14 9.99 -1.79
N VAL A 839 -4.77 8.78 -2.20
CA VAL A 839 -5.19 8.18 -3.47
C VAL A 839 -6.08 6.96 -3.21
N LEU A 840 -7.31 7.02 -3.68
CA LEU A 840 -8.27 5.90 -3.66
C LEU A 840 -8.40 5.32 -5.07
N SER A 841 -7.46 4.46 -5.45
CA SER A 841 -7.35 3.84 -6.78
C SER A 841 -6.61 2.51 -6.68
N ASN A 842 -6.97 1.52 -7.51
CA ASN A 842 -6.29 0.22 -7.54
C ASN A 842 -5.12 0.16 -8.53
N LEU A 843 -4.84 1.24 -9.26
CA LEU A 843 -3.62 1.36 -10.07
C LEU A 843 -2.49 1.92 -9.20
N PRO A 844 -1.40 1.19 -8.95
CA PRO A 844 -0.28 1.65 -8.11
C PRO A 844 0.34 2.95 -8.66
N VAL A 845 0.61 3.88 -7.75
CA VAL A 845 1.35 5.11 -8.06
C VAL A 845 2.78 4.97 -7.54
N PRO A 846 3.81 5.33 -8.34
CA PRO A 846 5.19 5.39 -7.86
C PRO A 846 5.34 6.21 -6.59
N GLN A 847 6.24 5.79 -5.70
CA GLN A 847 6.55 6.43 -4.41
C GLN A 847 5.38 6.54 -3.41
N ALA A 848 4.26 5.84 -3.64
CA ALA A 848 3.14 5.82 -2.71
C ALA A 848 3.35 4.86 -1.53
N GLU A 849 2.94 5.28 -0.34
CA GLU A 849 2.75 4.40 0.81
C GLU A 849 1.42 3.65 0.67
N PHE A 850 1.48 2.34 0.43
CA PHE A 850 0.28 1.52 0.30
C PHE A 850 -0.30 1.13 1.66
N LYS A 851 -1.55 1.55 1.91
CA LYS A 851 -2.32 1.19 3.12
C LYS A 851 -3.46 0.23 2.81
N TYR A 852 -3.63 -0.75 3.69
CA TYR A 852 -4.64 -1.79 3.58
C TYR A 852 -5.53 -1.79 4.81
N LEU A 853 -6.82 -1.51 4.61
CA LEU A 853 -7.81 -1.55 5.68
C LEU A 853 -8.36 -2.97 5.86
N THR A 854 -8.43 -3.39 7.11
CA THR A 854 -9.18 -4.56 7.59
C THR A 854 -10.68 -4.36 7.38
N LYS A 855 -11.46 -5.43 7.56
CA LYS A 855 -12.91 -5.36 7.40
C LYS A 855 -13.54 -4.41 8.42
N GLU A 856 -13.07 -4.44 9.65
CA GLU A 856 -13.50 -3.58 10.74
C GLU A 856 -13.18 -2.12 10.44
N GLU A 857 -11.99 -1.83 9.89
CA GLU A 857 -11.63 -0.47 9.47
C GLU A 857 -12.47 0.02 8.30
N TRP A 858 -12.81 -0.84 7.33
CA TRP A 858 -13.77 -0.50 6.27
C TRP A 858 -15.16 -0.19 6.83
N GLU A 859 -15.62 -0.94 7.83
CA GLU A 859 -16.89 -0.68 8.51
C GLU A 859 -16.84 0.64 9.31
N MET A 860 -15.73 0.93 10.00
CA MET A 860 -15.53 2.21 10.69
C MET A 860 -15.48 3.39 9.73
N ALA A 861 -14.77 3.28 8.60
CA ALA A 861 -14.74 4.29 7.57
C ALA A 861 -16.14 4.56 7.00
N TYR A 862 -16.91 3.51 6.73
CA TYR A 862 -18.30 3.63 6.31
C TYR A 862 -19.15 4.40 7.33
N LEU A 863 -19.06 4.05 8.62
CA LEU A 863 -19.82 4.73 9.68
C LEU A 863 -19.40 6.21 9.83
N LYS A 864 -18.10 6.51 9.76
CA LYS A 864 -17.58 7.89 9.78
C LYS A 864 -18.11 8.71 8.61
N GLY A 865 -18.04 8.17 7.39
CA GLY A 865 -18.50 8.88 6.20
C GLY A 865 -20.00 9.11 6.16
N LYS A 866 -20.80 8.20 6.72
CA LYS A 866 -22.26 8.38 6.86
C LYS A 866 -22.61 9.52 7.81
N ASN A 867 -21.85 9.72 8.88
CA ASN A 867 -22.03 10.87 9.77
C ASN A 867 -21.60 12.18 9.09
N HIS A 868 -20.64 12.09 8.16
CA HIS A 868 -20.15 13.25 7.41
C HIS A 868 -21.15 13.73 6.35
N SER A 869 -21.94 12.84 5.77
CA SER A 869 -22.96 13.16 4.76
C SER A 869 -24.27 13.73 5.35
N GLN A 870 -24.45 13.65 6.66
CA GLN A 870 -25.60 14.20 7.38
C GLN A 870 -25.36 15.61 7.94
N LYS A 871 -24.13 16.13 7.83
CA LYS A 871 -23.76 17.53 8.10
C LYS A 871 -23.67 18.27 6.77
#